data_AF-A0A7V6UNR8-F1
#
_entry.id   AF-A0A7V6UNR8-F1
#
_cell.length_a   1.000
_cell.length_b   1.000
_cell.length_c   1.000
_cell.angle_alpha   90.00
_cell.angle_beta   90.00
_cell.angle_gamma   90.00
#
_symmetry.space_group_name_H-M   'P 1'
#
loop_
_entity.id
_entity.type
_entity.pdbx_description
1 polymer ?
#
loop_
_entity_poly.entity_id
_entity_poly.type
_entity_poly.pdbx_seq_one_letter_code
_entity_poly.pdbx_strand_id
1 'polypeptide(L)'
;MKRFYLAVICILFLIILPIIIWFLEPENKLQIAIIDKTVPNETYREHLGLTWMLNHLKYKNEKNKEFEPNSDYFGFVPNEQQESYDVRLPPKDYSKYNVIYLADTYGVYEGDLPWIEKAREGSRSGKIYGGLEEEEWTAIIDRLSQKEKSLLITEFNTFASPTNEAVRKSVADYLGLDWSGWIGRYFRELDPEKNEEIPQWILDKYKDTWKYSGEGFVLVNDINEEVIVLENKKHIKEGKISLSFTEKGKDLFHLENSPEYNYWFDIVTPKDSSKVLANYEWNLTDAGKKLLEKNHIPIEFAAVLENNHASSSSYYFAGNFNDIANVSKFYQMKGLQSIYKVAKKFSDDAFYWSTYMPMMKSILNKFDQSPEISKLKSSELKYNARIQNDSFEILKDNKWTPIKIKGVNIGMGKPGYFPGEAAITEEEYYRWFEQIGEMNGNTLRVYTLHPPGFYNALKRYNDSHENKIYLLHGVWINEEKLEDSLDAFEKENVQDFQQEMKKIVDVIHGNKIVKAEAGHASGVYRADISEYVIGFVLGIEWYPHMVLNTNEKHALIGDYDGEYFQTKNGKPFEYWLAQQMDTIVQYELENYNWIRPMSFTNWVTTDILDHPAEPNKGEDLVGVDPNVIYTKNEMNLTQQFASYHIYPYYPDFFNFDESYLNYVDHRGERNSYAAYLAELHDAHRLPILVAEFGVPSSRGLTHENPFGWNQGQLSEKDQGEIISHLFEDIVAEKLLGGLVFTWQDEWFKRTWNTVDYDNPDRRPFWSNAQTNEQQFGLLSFDRHKVQIDGNSDEWETTALYESKDSIMKGLYVDHDERYLYIRLDYDKESKGYPIFLLDVVPEQGNYFIEGKNNINFSNGVDFMINLDKQEPRVVVDDYYDFFTYLYGHQLKLVSPKQGKPIKNSGKFSSIQYALNKEYYLPQQNKILPFSSYETGKLKEGNGNPLSKDYDSLADYYINEDGMIELRIPWLLIQAKDPSQKEFMGDFYSKGVATSTFIDQINIGALYFDGNGKLVDSFPSVKDDVLTEMKEYNWEKWNFPKYEERLKQSYYIVKELFSDY
;
A
#
# COMPACT_ATOMS: atom_id res chain seq x y z
N MET A 1 -43.90 66.23 -31.72
CA MET A 1 -43.07 65.43 -32.66
C MET A 1 -41.57 65.45 -32.30
N LYS A 2 -40.85 66.59 -32.24
CA LYS A 2 -39.41 66.61 -31.90
C LYS A 2 -39.04 65.91 -30.57
N ARG A 3 -39.83 66.09 -29.50
CA ARG A 3 -39.60 65.41 -28.20
C ARG A 3 -39.82 63.89 -28.26
N PHE A 4 -40.70 63.42 -29.15
CA PHE A 4 -40.95 61.99 -29.36
C PHE A 4 -39.77 61.35 -30.10
N TYR A 5 -39.27 61.98 -31.18
CA TYR A 5 -38.07 61.51 -31.87
C TYR A 5 -36.83 61.54 -30.97
N LEU A 6 -36.69 62.55 -30.11
CA LEU A 6 -35.59 62.60 -29.15
C LEU A 6 -35.68 61.46 -28.12
N ALA A 7 -36.88 61.16 -27.61
CA ALA A 7 -37.11 60.04 -26.72
C ALA A 7 -36.81 58.69 -27.41
N VAL A 8 -37.25 58.52 -28.65
CA VAL A 8 -36.95 57.32 -29.45
C VAL A 8 -35.44 57.17 -29.70
N ILE A 9 -34.73 58.25 -30.00
CA ILE A 9 -33.26 58.22 -30.19
C ILE A 9 -32.55 57.91 -28.87
N CYS A 10 -32.97 58.49 -27.75
CA CYS A 10 -32.39 58.16 -26.44
C CYS A 10 -32.63 56.70 -26.05
N ILE A 11 -33.82 56.15 -26.32
CA ILE A 11 -34.13 54.73 -26.08
C ILE A 11 -33.28 53.84 -26.99
N LEU A 12 -33.18 54.16 -28.28
CA LEU A 12 -32.31 53.42 -29.22
C LEU A 12 -30.85 53.50 -28.79
N PHE A 13 -30.37 54.65 -28.32
CA PHE A 13 -29.01 54.81 -27.82
C PHE A 13 -28.78 53.96 -26.56
N LEU A 14 -29.74 53.91 -25.63
CA LEU A 14 -29.67 53.06 -24.44
C LEU A 14 -29.66 51.57 -24.77
N ILE A 15 -30.33 51.15 -25.85
CA ILE A 15 -30.34 49.75 -26.32
C ILE A 15 -29.03 49.40 -27.05
N ILE A 16 -28.47 50.32 -27.84
CA ILE A 16 -27.26 50.09 -28.63
C ILE A 16 -25.98 50.25 -27.78
N LEU A 17 -26.00 51.09 -26.75
CA LEU A 17 -24.82 51.40 -25.93
C LEU A 17 -24.15 50.14 -25.32
N PRO A 18 -24.88 49.16 -24.74
CA PRO A 18 -24.26 47.92 -24.24
C PRO A 18 -23.61 47.06 -25.32
N ILE A 19 -24.09 47.13 -26.56
CA ILE A 19 -23.48 46.46 -27.73
C ILE A 19 -22.17 47.16 -28.09
N ILE A 20 -22.17 48.49 -28.17
CA ILE A 20 -20.96 49.29 -28.42
C ILE A 20 -19.91 49.01 -27.34
N ILE A 21 -20.29 49.00 -26.06
CA ILE A 21 -19.34 48.75 -24.97
C ILE A 21 -18.71 47.35 -25.11
N TRP A 22 -19.48 46.33 -25.49
CA TRP A 22 -18.94 44.99 -25.73
C TRP A 22 -17.90 44.98 -26.87
N PHE A 23 -18.14 45.68 -27.98
CA PHE A 23 -17.15 45.80 -29.05
C PHE A 23 -15.88 46.55 -28.62
N LEU A 24 -15.98 47.47 -27.66
CA LEU A 24 -14.84 48.22 -27.11
C LEU A 24 -14.04 47.45 -26.04
N GLU A 25 -14.57 46.36 -25.48
CA GLU A 25 -13.83 45.55 -24.50
C GLU A 25 -12.64 44.83 -25.16
N PRO A 26 -11.50 44.66 -24.45
CA PRO A 26 -10.36 43.93 -24.98
C PRO A 26 -10.73 42.46 -25.23
N GLU A 27 -10.08 41.85 -26.22
CA GLU A 27 -10.16 40.41 -26.47
C GLU A 27 -9.09 39.69 -25.65
N ASN A 28 -9.45 38.53 -25.08
CA ASN A 28 -8.54 37.69 -24.32
C ASN A 28 -8.23 36.42 -25.13
N LYS A 29 -7.01 35.90 -25.00
CA LYS A 29 -6.63 34.61 -25.60
C LYS A 29 -6.76 33.52 -24.54
N LEU A 30 -7.43 32.43 -24.89
CA LEU A 30 -7.53 31.26 -24.04
C LEU A 30 -7.19 30.01 -24.83
N GLN A 31 -6.07 29.37 -24.48
CA GLN A 31 -5.71 28.08 -25.02
C GLN A 31 -6.40 27.00 -24.19
N ILE A 32 -7.62 26.66 -24.59
CA ILE A 32 -8.46 25.67 -23.89
C ILE A 32 -8.60 24.39 -24.73
N ALA A 33 -8.43 23.24 -24.07
CA ALA A 33 -8.84 21.94 -24.60
C ALA A 33 -10.19 21.57 -23.98
N ILE A 34 -11.23 21.52 -24.80
CA ILE A 34 -12.57 21.05 -24.40
C ILE A 34 -12.66 19.57 -24.76
N ILE A 35 -12.89 18.70 -23.79
CA ILE A 35 -13.04 17.26 -23.98
C ILE A 35 -14.47 16.88 -23.63
N ASP A 36 -15.17 16.33 -24.61
CA ASP A 36 -16.55 15.91 -24.49
C ASP A 36 -16.79 14.66 -25.36
N LYS A 37 -16.86 13.51 -24.69
CA LYS A 37 -17.10 12.23 -25.35
C LYS A 37 -18.59 11.91 -25.49
N THR A 38 -19.48 12.72 -24.91
CA THR A 38 -20.92 12.45 -24.77
C THR A 38 -21.73 13.40 -25.66
N VAL A 39 -21.51 13.31 -26.98
CA VAL A 39 -22.17 14.17 -27.98
C VAL A 39 -23.02 13.32 -28.94
N PRO A 40 -24.13 12.72 -28.50
CA PRO A 40 -24.89 11.79 -29.34
C PRO A 40 -25.59 12.46 -30.54
N ASN A 41 -25.77 13.79 -30.52
CA ASN A 41 -26.51 14.55 -31.53
C ASN A 41 -25.94 15.96 -31.74
N GLU A 42 -26.40 16.66 -32.78
CA GLU A 42 -25.88 17.98 -33.20
C GLU A 42 -26.37 19.16 -32.32
N THR A 43 -26.90 18.89 -31.12
CA THR A 43 -27.25 19.95 -30.15
C THR A 43 -26.03 20.44 -29.37
N TYR A 44 -24.99 19.60 -29.22
CA TYR A 44 -23.77 19.89 -28.46
C TYR A 44 -24.04 20.32 -27.01
N ARG A 45 -25.13 19.83 -26.44
CA ARG A 45 -25.74 20.28 -25.17
C ARG A 45 -24.75 20.38 -24.01
N GLU A 46 -23.83 19.42 -23.93
CA GLU A 46 -22.84 19.27 -22.85
C GLU A 46 -21.75 20.35 -22.82
N HIS A 47 -21.45 21.02 -23.94
CA HIS A 47 -20.47 22.13 -24.00
C HIS A 47 -20.97 23.39 -24.73
N LEU A 48 -22.24 23.42 -25.17
CA LEU A 48 -22.84 24.55 -25.88
C LEU A 48 -22.81 25.84 -25.03
N GLY A 49 -23.15 25.71 -23.74
CA GLY A 49 -23.12 26.83 -22.80
C GLY A 49 -21.71 27.42 -22.66
N LEU A 50 -20.70 26.57 -22.48
CA LEU A 50 -19.30 26.98 -22.36
C LEU A 50 -18.85 27.80 -23.57
N THR A 51 -19.06 27.29 -24.79
CA THR A 51 -18.64 27.99 -26.02
C THR A 51 -19.35 29.34 -26.18
N TRP A 52 -20.64 29.42 -25.85
CA TRP A 52 -21.39 30.68 -25.83
C TRP A 52 -20.81 31.66 -24.82
N MET A 53 -20.51 31.21 -23.60
CA MET A 53 -19.96 32.04 -22.54
C MET A 53 -18.57 32.57 -22.91
N LEU A 54 -17.68 31.73 -23.44
CA LEU A 54 -16.35 32.12 -23.88
C LEU A 54 -16.42 33.23 -24.94
N ASN A 55 -17.31 33.08 -25.93
CA ASN A 55 -17.57 34.10 -26.94
C ASN A 55 -18.15 35.39 -26.33
N HIS A 56 -19.10 35.29 -25.41
CA HIS A 56 -19.67 36.43 -24.69
C HIS A 56 -18.62 37.20 -23.88
N LEU A 57 -17.66 36.50 -23.27
CA LEU A 57 -16.55 37.07 -22.50
C LEU A 57 -15.36 37.50 -23.38
N LYS A 58 -15.49 37.42 -24.72
CA LYS A 58 -14.47 37.78 -25.71
C LYS A 58 -13.17 36.97 -25.61
N TYR A 59 -13.27 35.70 -25.20
CA TYR A 59 -12.17 34.76 -25.38
C TYR A 59 -12.11 34.28 -26.83
N LYS A 60 -10.90 34.19 -27.38
CA LYS A 60 -10.63 33.66 -28.72
C LYS A 60 -9.84 32.34 -28.62
N ASN A 61 -10.13 31.42 -29.53
CA ASN A 61 -9.41 30.15 -29.64
C ASN A 61 -7.98 30.35 -30.19
N GLU A 62 -7.20 29.26 -30.29
CA GLU A 62 -5.81 29.28 -30.76
C GLU A 62 -5.63 29.92 -32.15
N LYS A 63 -6.65 29.81 -33.01
CA LYS A 63 -6.67 30.37 -34.38
C LYS A 63 -7.11 31.84 -34.40
N ASN A 64 -7.23 32.47 -33.23
CA ASN A 64 -7.75 33.82 -33.04
C ASN A 64 -9.18 34.00 -33.58
N LYS A 65 -10.00 32.94 -33.49
CA LYS A 65 -11.40 32.90 -33.92
C LYS A 65 -12.33 32.71 -32.71
N GLU A 66 -13.62 32.92 -32.95
CA GLU A 66 -14.69 32.59 -32.01
C GLU A 66 -14.78 31.07 -31.84
N PHE A 67 -15.23 30.63 -30.67
CA PHE A 67 -15.42 29.21 -30.36
C PHE A 67 -16.65 28.67 -31.08
N GLU A 68 -16.49 27.57 -31.80
CA GLU A 68 -17.57 26.86 -32.51
C GLU A 68 -17.87 25.51 -31.82
N PRO A 69 -19.12 25.27 -31.37
CA PRO A 69 -19.46 24.03 -30.64
C PRO A 69 -19.26 22.76 -31.48
N ASN A 70 -19.39 22.81 -32.80
CA ASN A 70 -19.20 21.63 -33.63
C ASN A 70 -17.71 21.29 -33.94
N SER A 71 -16.78 22.23 -33.72
CA SER A 71 -15.40 22.10 -34.20
C SER A 71 -14.31 22.32 -33.13
N ASP A 72 -14.61 22.99 -32.02
CA ASP A 72 -13.66 23.33 -30.97
C ASP A 72 -13.79 22.45 -29.70
N TYR A 73 -13.87 21.12 -29.87
CA TYR A 73 -13.82 20.12 -28.77
C TYR A 73 -13.13 18.82 -29.22
N PHE A 74 -12.84 17.89 -28.33
CA PHE A 74 -12.34 16.54 -28.65
C PHE A 74 -13.34 15.49 -28.14
N GLY A 75 -13.68 14.51 -28.97
CA GLY A 75 -14.59 13.41 -28.63
C GLY A 75 -15.48 12.98 -29.80
N PHE A 76 -16.72 12.58 -29.50
CA PHE A 76 -17.64 12.01 -30.50
C PHE A 76 -18.23 13.09 -31.39
N VAL A 77 -18.24 12.90 -32.72
CA VAL A 77 -18.73 13.89 -33.69
C VAL A 77 -19.91 13.30 -34.49
N PRO A 78 -21.16 13.66 -34.14
CA PRO A 78 -22.33 13.15 -34.86
C PRO A 78 -22.53 13.86 -36.20
N ASN A 79 -23.09 13.14 -37.18
CA ASN A 79 -23.59 13.66 -38.44
C ASN A 79 -24.98 13.08 -38.71
N GLU A 80 -26.01 13.80 -38.28
CA GLU A 80 -27.40 13.33 -38.38
C GLU A 80 -27.88 13.22 -39.83
N GLN A 81 -27.35 14.08 -40.71
CA GLN A 81 -27.75 14.12 -42.12
C GLN A 81 -27.24 12.90 -42.90
N GLN A 82 -26.12 12.32 -42.47
CA GLN A 82 -25.52 11.12 -43.07
C GLN A 82 -25.75 9.86 -42.25
N GLU A 83 -26.47 9.96 -41.12
CA GLU A 83 -26.64 8.86 -40.14
C GLU A 83 -25.30 8.19 -39.77
N SER A 84 -24.28 9.02 -39.58
CA SER A 84 -22.90 8.58 -39.35
C SER A 84 -22.22 9.40 -38.27
N TYR A 85 -21.03 8.98 -37.85
CA TYR A 85 -20.23 9.68 -36.87
C TYR A 85 -18.74 9.57 -37.17
N ASP A 86 -17.96 10.46 -36.58
CA ASP A 86 -16.50 10.43 -36.51
C ASP A 86 -16.06 10.61 -35.04
N VAL A 87 -14.78 10.39 -34.74
CA VAL A 87 -14.20 10.61 -33.40
C VAL A 87 -12.96 11.48 -33.51
N ARG A 88 -13.00 12.64 -32.86
CA ARG A 88 -11.85 13.54 -32.75
C ARG A 88 -11.07 13.21 -31.48
N LEU A 89 -10.04 12.37 -31.61
CA LEU A 89 -9.24 11.91 -30.48
C LEU A 89 -8.62 13.08 -29.69
N PRO A 90 -8.60 13.01 -28.34
CA PRO A 90 -7.87 13.97 -27.51
C PRO A 90 -6.37 14.02 -27.87
N PRO A 91 -5.70 15.17 -27.65
CA PRO A 91 -4.28 15.32 -27.97
C PRO A 91 -3.42 14.46 -27.03
N LYS A 92 -2.31 13.92 -27.55
CA LYS A 92 -1.31 13.21 -26.73
C LYS A 92 -0.37 14.15 -25.95
N ASP A 93 -0.41 15.44 -26.25
CA ASP A 93 0.39 16.48 -25.60
C ASP A 93 -0.48 17.73 -25.36
N TYR A 94 -0.61 18.12 -24.09
CA TYR A 94 -1.39 19.27 -23.67
C TYR A 94 -0.54 20.53 -23.37
N SER A 95 0.78 20.51 -23.62
CA SER A 95 1.73 21.58 -23.27
C SER A 95 1.31 22.97 -23.77
N LYS A 96 0.60 23.04 -24.90
CA LYS A 96 0.09 24.29 -25.47
C LYS A 96 -1.23 24.80 -24.88
N TYR A 97 -1.90 24.03 -24.03
CA TYR A 97 -3.17 24.42 -23.41
C TYR A 97 -2.92 24.96 -22.00
N ASN A 98 -3.55 26.07 -21.65
CA ASN A 98 -3.52 26.62 -20.29
C ASN A 98 -4.74 26.17 -19.48
N VAL A 99 -5.83 25.78 -20.16
CA VAL A 99 -7.05 25.28 -19.54
C VAL A 99 -7.43 23.95 -20.19
N ILE A 100 -7.77 22.96 -19.37
CA ILE A 100 -8.36 21.70 -19.78
C ILE A 100 -9.75 21.65 -19.16
N TYR A 101 -10.78 21.48 -19.98
CA TYR A 101 -12.16 21.37 -19.55
C TYR A 101 -12.72 20.00 -19.95
N LEU A 102 -13.01 19.15 -18.96
CA LEU A 102 -13.65 17.86 -19.15
C LEU A 102 -15.15 18.05 -18.92
N ALA A 103 -15.91 18.06 -20.02
CA ALA A 103 -17.35 18.28 -20.00
C ALA A 103 -18.07 17.01 -19.52
N ASP A 104 -17.92 15.93 -20.28
CA ASP A 104 -18.48 14.61 -19.97
C ASP A 104 -17.65 13.55 -20.72
N THR A 105 -17.30 12.46 -20.02
CA THR A 105 -16.48 11.38 -20.60
C THR A 105 -17.23 10.06 -20.73
N TYR A 106 -18.49 9.97 -20.31
CA TYR A 106 -19.30 8.75 -20.31
C TYR A 106 -19.33 8.06 -21.67
N GLY A 107 -19.61 8.84 -22.71
CA GLY A 107 -19.60 8.36 -24.08
C GLY A 107 -20.96 8.25 -24.72
N VAL A 108 -20.94 7.65 -25.91
CA VAL A 108 -22.11 7.39 -26.75
C VAL A 108 -22.26 5.88 -26.95
N TYR A 109 -23.48 5.39 -26.78
CA TYR A 109 -23.89 4.02 -27.02
C TYR A 109 -24.78 3.94 -28.29
N GLU A 110 -24.90 2.76 -28.88
CA GLU A 110 -25.70 2.57 -30.12
C GLU A 110 -27.13 3.09 -29.99
N GLY A 111 -27.75 2.91 -28.82
CA GLY A 111 -29.10 3.40 -28.54
C GLY A 111 -29.20 4.91 -28.33
N ASP A 112 -28.09 5.63 -28.16
CA ASP A 112 -28.11 7.09 -27.95
C ASP A 112 -28.25 7.86 -29.27
N LEU A 113 -27.93 7.23 -30.39
CA LEU A 113 -27.91 7.86 -31.71
C LEU A 113 -29.31 8.25 -32.18
N PRO A 114 -29.53 9.48 -32.67
CA PRO A 114 -30.86 9.99 -33.00
C PRO A 114 -31.52 9.30 -34.21
N TRP A 115 -30.75 8.57 -35.02
CA TRP A 115 -31.24 7.77 -36.16
C TRP A 115 -31.54 6.30 -35.80
N ILE A 116 -31.37 5.90 -34.53
CA ILE A 116 -31.75 4.57 -34.05
C ILE A 116 -33.08 4.67 -33.30
N GLU A 117 -34.08 3.93 -33.77
CA GLU A 117 -35.40 3.90 -33.14
C GLU A 117 -35.34 3.15 -31.81
N LYS A 118 -35.77 3.80 -30.72
CA LYS A 118 -35.86 3.23 -29.38
C LYS A 118 -37.23 3.47 -28.78
N ALA A 119 -37.71 2.51 -28.00
CA ALA A 119 -38.98 2.65 -27.28
C ALA A 119 -38.89 3.59 -26.07
N ARG A 120 -37.71 3.69 -25.44
CA ARG A 120 -37.44 4.53 -24.27
C ARG A 120 -35.94 4.80 -24.11
N GLU A 121 -35.59 5.96 -23.58
CA GLU A 121 -34.23 6.35 -23.24
C GLU A 121 -33.59 5.45 -22.17
N GLY A 122 -32.27 5.28 -22.23
CA GLY A 122 -31.49 4.50 -21.25
C GLY A 122 -31.60 2.97 -21.38
N SER A 123 -31.90 2.46 -22.58
CA SER A 123 -31.83 1.02 -22.89
C SER A 123 -30.37 0.57 -23.04
N ARG A 124 -29.99 -0.58 -22.46
CA ARG A 124 -28.63 -1.12 -22.60
C ARG A 124 -28.34 -1.44 -24.06
N SER A 125 -27.25 -0.90 -24.59
CA SER A 125 -26.77 -1.13 -25.96
C SER A 125 -25.25 -1.18 -26.00
N GLY A 126 -24.63 -1.48 -27.15
CA GLY A 126 -23.17 -1.53 -27.27
C GLY A 126 -22.53 -0.15 -27.07
N LYS A 127 -21.45 -0.07 -26.29
CA LYS A 127 -20.65 1.17 -26.19
C LYS A 127 -19.96 1.43 -27.53
N ILE A 128 -20.16 2.62 -28.10
CA ILE A 128 -19.45 3.04 -29.32
C ILE A 128 -18.10 3.67 -28.95
N TYR A 129 -18.14 4.69 -28.09
CA TYR A 129 -16.97 5.46 -27.68
C TYR A 129 -17.24 6.10 -26.32
N GLY A 130 -16.29 6.08 -25.38
CA GLY A 130 -16.51 6.59 -24.03
C GLY A 130 -15.57 6.01 -22.98
N GLY A 131 -15.53 6.68 -21.82
CA GLY A 131 -14.60 6.47 -20.73
C GLY A 131 -13.32 7.27 -20.92
N LEU A 132 -12.74 7.76 -19.83
CA LEU A 132 -11.40 8.34 -19.83
C LEU A 132 -10.37 7.21 -19.85
N GLU A 133 -9.47 7.22 -20.84
CA GLU A 133 -8.42 6.21 -20.96
C GLU A 133 -7.16 6.62 -20.20
N GLU A 134 -6.33 5.64 -19.84
CA GLU A 134 -5.10 5.87 -19.08
C GLU A 134 -4.08 6.74 -19.84
N GLU A 135 -3.92 6.53 -21.15
CA GLU A 135 -3.06 7.38 -21.99
C GLU A 135 -3.53 8.84 -21.99
N GLU A 136 -4.84 9.06 -22.03
CA GLU A 136 -5.44 10.40 -22.05
C GLU A 136 -5.25 11.11 -20.70
N TRP A 137 -5.54 10.41 -19.60
CA TRP A 137 -5.34 10.95 -18.26
C TRP A 137 -3.86 11.24 -17.98
N THR A 138 -2.97 10.37 -18.43
CA THR A 138 -1.51 10.58 -18.30
C THR A 138 -1.07 11.85 -19.02
N ALA A 139 -1.53 12.07 -20.25
CA ALA A 139 -1.20 13.30 -20.99
C ALA A 139 -1.74 14.58 -20.31
N ILE A 140 -2.90 14.49 -19.65
CA ILE A 140 -3.45 15.58 -18.83
C ILE A 140 -2.57 15.82 -17.59
N ILE A 141 -2.24 14.78 -16.83
CA ILE A 141 -1.35 14.87 -15.66
C ILE A 141 0.01 15.45 -16.02
N ASP A 142 0.57 15.08 -17.17
CA ASP A 142 1.84 15.61 -17.66
C ASP A 142 1.80 17.12 -17.78
N ARG A 143 0.71 17.65 -18.34
CA ARG A 143 0.50 19.10 -18.43
C ARG A 143 0.28 19.75 -17.08
N LEU A 144 -0.47 19.11 -16.19
CA LEU A 144 -0.79 19.64 -14.86
C LEU A 144 0.42 19.61 -13.91
N SER A 145 1.42 18.79 -14.21
CA SER A 145 2.70 18.69 -13.48
C SER A 145 3.76 19.68 -13.98
N GLN A 146 3.53 20.38 -15.09
CA GLN A 146 4.44 21.39 -15.63
C GLN A 146 4.46 22.67 -14.79
N LYS A 147 5.57 23.42 -14.87
CA LYS A 147 5.79 24.65 -14.10
C LYS A 147 4.89 25.80 -14.54
N GLU A 148 4.45 25.79 -15.80
CA GLU A 148 3.56 26.78 -16.38
C GLU A 148 2.16 26.65 -15.78
N LYS A 149 1.55 27.78 -15.40
CA LYS A 149 0.23 27.78 -14.80
C LYS A 149 -0.79 27.04 -15.68
N SER A 150 -1.61 26.23 -15.05
CA SER A 150 -2.66 25.45 -15.71
C SER A 150 -3.92 25.35 -14.85
N LEU A 151 -5.04 25.13 -15.53
CA LEU A 151 -6.36 25.01 -14.91
C LEU A 151 -7.06 23.77 -15.45
N LEU A 152 -7.45 22.87 -14.57
CA LEU A 152 -8.35 21.76 -14.88
C LEU A 152 -9.75 22.09 -14.37
N ILE A 153 -10.76 22.01 -15.22
CA ILE A 153 -12.17 22.07 -14.80
C ILE A 153 -12.82 20.77 -15.25
N THR A 154 -13.50 20.09 -14.34
CA THR A 154 -14.16 18.82 -14.60
C THR A 154 -15.61 18.89 -14.12
N GLU A 155 -16.54 18.35 -14.90
CA GLU A 155 -17.94 18.21 -14.50
C GLU A 155 -18.31 16.75 -14.24
N PHE A 156 -19.57 16.55 -13.85
CA PHE A 156 -20.21 15.24 -13.68
C PHE A 156 -19.85 14.28 -14.83
N ASN A 157 -19.75 12.98 -14.51
CA ASN A 157 -19.49 11.91 -15.49
C ASN A 157 -18.08 11.91 -16.13
N THR A 158 -17.09 12.48 -15.45
CA THR A 158 -15.67 12.50 -15.90
C THR A 158 -14.88 11.23 -15.53
N PHE A 159 -15.27 10.52 -14.47
CA PHE A 159 -14.52 9.35 -13.97
C PHE A 159 -15.41 8.13 -13.66
N ALA A 160 -16.73 8.28 -13.81
CA ALA A 160 -17.70 7.20 -13.66
C ALA A 160 -17.55 6.14 -14.78
N SER A 161 -18.30 5.04 -14.68
CA SER A 161 -18.39 4.05 -15.77
C SER A 161 -18.67 4.77 -17.10
N PRO A 162 -17.96 4.43 -18.20
CA PRO A 162 -17.16 3.24 -18.44
C PRO A 162 -15.64 3.43 -18.21
N THR A 163 -15.22 4.45 -17.45
CA THR A 163 -13.82 4.65 -17.03
C THR A 163 -13.38 3.55 -16.07
N ASN A 164 -12.19 2.98 -16.30
CA ASN A 164 -11.65 1.92 -15.45
C ASN A 164 -11.35 2.42 -14.02
N GLU A 165 -11.27 1.51 -13.06
CA GLU A 165 -11.11 1.86 -11.65
C GLU A 165 -9.80 2.60 -11.34
N ALA A 166 -8.68 2.20 -11.97
CA ALA A 166 -7.38 2.82 -11.75
C ALA A 166 -7.35 4.30 -12.17
N VAL A 167 -7.86 4.61 -13.37
CA VAL A 167 -7.98 5.98 -13.88
C VAL A 167 -8.97 6.77 -13.04
N ARG A 168 -10.12 6.17 -12.69
CA ARG A 168 -11.12 6.80 -11.82
C ARG A 168 -10.52 7.25 -10.49
N LYS A 169 -9.79 6.35 -9.82
CA LYS A 169 -9.13 6.65 -8.54
C LYS A 169 -8.11 7.77 -8.71
N SER A 170 -7.29 7.72 -9.77
CA SER A 170 -6.29 8.75 -10.06
C SER A 170 -6.91 10.14 -10.32
N VAL A 171 -8.02 10.20 -11.06
CA VAL A 171 -8.78 11.44 -11.30
C VAL A 171 -9.38 11.96 -10.00
N ALA A 172 -10.07 11.11 -9.23
CA ALA A 172 -10.65 11.46 -7.95
C ALA A 172 -9.60 11.99 -6.96
N ASP A 173 -8.43 11.35 -6.89
CA ASP A 173 -7.29 11.77 -6.09
C ASP A 173 -6.76 13.14 -6.51
N TYR A 174 -6.63 13.41 -7.81
CA TYR A 174 -6.22 14.73 -8.31
C TYR A 174 -7.27 15.82 -8.06
N LEU A 175 -8.56 15.47 -8.15
CA LEU A 175 -9.69 16.34 -7.81
C LEU A 175 -9.98 16.40 -6.31
N GLY A 176 -9.20 15.71 -5.48
CA GLY A 176 -9.31 15.76 -4.02
C GLY A 176 -10.67 15.33 -3.49
N LEU A 177 -11.27 14.29 -4.07
CA LEU A 177 -12.59 13.81 -3.68
C LEU A 177 -12.61 12.29 -3.51
N ASP A 178 -13.56 11.82 -2.72
CA ASP A 178 -13.95 10.43 -2.64
C ASP A 178 -15.36 10.25 -3.22
N TRP A 179 -15.54 9.18 -4.00
CA TRP A 179 -16.82 8.82 -4.62
C TRP A 179 -17.10 7.34 -4.43
N SER A 180 -18.21 7.01 -3.78
CA SER A 180 -18.63 5.64 -3.48
C SER A 180 -19.50 5.01 -4.58
N GLY A 181 -19.56 5.64 -5.76
CA GLY A 181 -20.37 5.19 -6.89
C GLY A 181 -21.77 5.80 -6.93
N TRP A 182 -22.21 6.52 -5.90
CA TRP A 182 -23.57 7.07 -5.85
C TRP A 182 -23.73 8.34 -6.69
N ILE A 183 -24.77 8.34 -7.52
CA ILE A 183 -25.28 9.48 -8.28
C ILE A 183 -26.76 9.66 -8.00
N GLY A 184 -27.30 10.85 -8.24
CA GLY A 184 -28.71 11.15 -8.01
C GLY A 184 -29.33 12.06 -9.06
N ARG A 185 -30.64 11.95 -9.23
CA ARG A 185 -31.45 12.91 -10.01
C ARG A 185 -32.84 13.07 -9.43
N TYR A 186 -33.36 14.30 -9.49
CA TYR A 186 -34.74 14.61 -9.15
C TYR A 186 -35.66 14.38 -10.35
N PHE A 187 -36.81 13.76 -10.09
CA PHE A 187 -37.87 13.55 -11.07
C PHE A 187 -39.18 14.18 -10.60
N ARG A 188 -39.87 14.89 -11.49
CA ARG A 188 -41.20 15.47 -11.22
C ARG A 188 -42.30 14.40 -11.12
N GLU A 189 -42.06 13.22 -11.69
CA GLU A 189 -42.96 12.08 -11.65
C GLU A 189 -42.14 10.77 -11.69
N LEU A 190 -42.30 9.93 -10.67
CA LEU A 190 -41.62 8.64 -10.52
C LEU A 190 -42.40 7.48 -11.13
N ASP A 191 -43.64 7.69 -11.57
CA ASP A 191 -44.44 6.70 -12.28
C ASP A 191 -43.91 6.49 -13.72
N PRO A 192 -43.32 5.31 -14.04
CA PRO A 192 -42.69 5.08 -15.34
C PRO A 192 -43.65 5.08 -16.52
N GLU A 193 -44.96 4.95 -16.29
CA GLU A 193 -46.01 5.05 -17.32
C GLU A 193 -46.36 6.51 -17.66
N LYS A 194 -46.00 7.46 -16.77
CA LYS A 194 -46.23 8.90 -16.96
C LYS A 194 -44.97 9.69 -17.26
N ASN A 195 -43.81 9.15 -16.94
CA ASN A 195 -42.52 9.80 -17.15
C ASN A 195 -41.55 8.86 -17.87
N GLU A 196 -41.32 9.12 -19.16
CA GLU A 196 -40.38 8.36 -19.99
C GLU A 196 -38.90 8.65 -19.67
N GLU A 197 -38.59 9.69 -18.88
CA GLU A 197 -37.21 10.07 -18.54
C GLU A 197 -36.51 9.10 -17.57
N ILE A 198 -37.27 8.25 -16.87
CA ILE A 198 -36.67 7.21 -16.02
C ILE A 198 -35.98 6.17 -16.94
N PRO A 199 -34.67 5.95 -16.79
CA PRO A 199 -33.92 5.05 -17.67
C PRO A 199 -34.49 3.63 -17.71
N GLN A 200 -34.58 3.05 -18.92
CA GLN A 200 -35.15 1.73 -19.13
C GLN A 200 -34.44 0.63 -18.31
N TRP A 201 -33.11 0.68 -18.17
CA TRP A 201 -32.35 -0.32 -17.41
C TRP A 201 -32.75 -0.40 -15.92
N ILE A 202 -33.18 0.72 -15.30
CA ILE A 202 -33.69 0.72 -13.92
C ILE A 202 -34.98 -0.09 -13.88
N LEU A 203 -35.86 0.13 -14.86
CA LEU A 203 -37.12 -0.59 -14.96
C LEU A 203 -36.86 -2.07 -15.23
N ASP A 204 -35.96 -2.42 -16.14
CA ASP A 204 -35.65 -3.84 -16.43
C ASP A 204 -35.21 -4.61 -15.17
N LYS A 205 -34.49 -3.95 -14.25
CA LYS A 205 -34.03 -4.55 -12.99
C LYS A 205 -35.08 -4.51 -11.87
N TYR A 206 -35.91 -3.46 -11.80
CA TYR A 206 -36.79 -3.20 -10.65
C TYR A 206 -38.29 -3.19 -10.97
N LYS A 207 -38.73 -3.49 -12.21
CA LYS A 207 -40.12 -3.37 -12.69
C LYS A 207 -41.14 -3.98 -11.72
N ASP A 208 -40.89 -5.20 -11.27
CA ASP A 208 -41.83 -5.94 -10.40
C ASP A 208 -41.91 -5.38 -8.98
N THR A 209 -40.94 -4.54 -8.59
CA THR A 209 -40.84 -3.93 -7.26
C THR A 209 -41.07 -2.41 -7.27
N TRP A 210 -41.14 -1.79 -8.45
CA TRP A 210 -41.29 -0.34 -8.58
C TRP A 210 -42.72 0.10 -8.25
N LYS A 211 -42.87 0.74 -7.09
CA LYS A 211 -44.17 1.17 -6.53
C LYS A 211 -44.26 2.68 -6.33
N TYR A 212 -43.32 3.43 -6.91
CA TYR A 212 -43.16 4.85 -6.68
C TYR A 212 -43.97 5.68 -7.69
N SER A 213 -44.53 6.79 -7.23
CA SER A 213 -45.28 7.76 -8.04
C SER A 213 -45.19 9.14 -7.41
N GLY A 214 -45.44 10.20 -8.18
CA GLY A 214 -45.25 11.57 -7.77
C GLY A 214 -43.77 11.99 -7.76
N GLU A 215 -43.47 13.11 -7.12
CA GLU A 215 -42.12 13.70 -7.11
C GLU A 215 -41.14 12.97 -6.19
N GLY A 216 -39.86 12.92 -6.55
CA GLY A 216 -38.79 12.42 -5.68
C GLY A 216 -37.44 12.26 -6.37
N PHE A 217 -36.44 11.81 -5.61
CA PHE A 217 -35.11 11.50 -6.16
C PHE A 217 -34.96 10.01 -6.40
N VAL A 218 -34.24 9.68 -7.46
CA VAL A 218 -33.70 8.34 -7.70
C VAL A 218 -32.19 8.44 -7.55
N LEU A 219 -31.65 7.66 -6.60
CA LEU A 219 -30.21 7.49 -6.39
C LEU A 219 -29.79 6.15 -6.97
N VAL A 220 -28.69 6.15 -7.70
CA VAL A 220 -28.13 4.97 -8.38
C VAL A 220 -26.70 4.82 -7.93
N ASN A 221 -26.28 3.61 -7.61
CA ASN A 221 -24.87 3.29 -7.46
C ASN A 221 -24.34 2.72 -8.78
N ASP A 222 -23.39 3.42 -9.40
CA ASP A 222 -22.82 3.09 -10.71
C ASP A 222 -21.94 1.83 -10.69
N ILE A 223 -21.51 1.38 -9.51
CA ILE A 223 -20.60 0.24 -9.34
C ILE A 223 -21.39 -1.06 -9.16
N ASN A 224 -22.36 -1.08 -8.23
CA ASN A 224 -23.12 -2.28 -7.87
C ASN A 224 -24.57 -2.26 -8.40
N GLU A 225 -24.95 -1.19 -9.12
CA GLU A 225 -26.28 -0.99 -9.71
C GLU A 225 -27.45 -1.03 -8.69
N GLU A 226 -27.19 -0.67 -7.43
CA GLU A 226 -28.23 -0.47 -6.41
C GLU A 226 -29.02 0.81 -6.67
N VAL A 227 -30.32 0.79 -6.34
CA VAL A 227 -31.23 1.92 -6.54
C VAL A 227 -31.99 2.25 -5.25
N ILE A 228 -31.91 3.51 -4.82
CA ILE A 228 -32.61 4.04 -3.65
C ILE A 228 -33.51 5.21 -4.08
N VAL A 229 -34.77 5.22 -3.63
CA VAL A 229 -35.76 6.25 -4.01
C VAL A 229 -36.17 7.09 -2.81
N LEU A 230 -36.03 8.41 -2.93
CA LEU A 230 -36.47 9.39 -1.94
C LEU A 230 -37.77 10.06 -2.38
N GLU A 231 -38.89 9.52 -1.91
CA GLU A 231 -40.24 10.10 -2.11
C GLU A 231 -40.41 11.49 -1.45
N ASN A 232 -40.98 12.45 -2.20
CA ASN A 232 -41.34 13.77 -1.70
C ASN A 232 -42.35 13.66 -0.52
N LYS A 233 -42.29 14.61 0.42
CA LYS A 233 -43.04 14.69 1.71
C LYS A 233 -42.74 13.59 2.73
N LYS A 234 -42.26 12.43 2.29
CA LYS A 234 -41.89 11.31 3.17
C LYS A 234 -40.42 11.38 3.56
N HIS A 235 -39.53 11.40 2.58
CA HIS A 235 -38.08 11.45 2.81
C HIS A 235 -37.51 12.87 2.65
N ILE A 236 -38.24 13.76 1.96
CA ILE A 236 -37.82 15.13 1.65
C ILE A 236 -38.98 16.09 1.95
N LYS A 237 -38.69 17.25 2.55
CA LYS A 237 -39.67 18.27 2.95
C LYS A 237 -40.13 19.11 1.75
N GLU A 238 -39.20 19.50 0.91
CA GLU A 238 -39.43 20.26 -0.33
C GLU A 238 -38.63 19.57 -1.45
N GLY A 239 -39.28 19.08 -2.50
CA GLY A 239 -38.69 18.23 -3.55
C GLY A 239 -37.72 18.97 -4.49
N LYS A 240 -36.60 19.46 -3.97
CA LYS A 240 -35.65 20.32 -4.68
C LYS A 240 -34.23 20.14 -4.12
N ILE A 241 -33.22 20.26 -4.98
CA ILE A 241 -31.81 20.35 -4.59
C ILE A 241 -31.22 21.64 -5.14
N SER A 242 -30.42 22.33 -4.33
CA SER A 242 -29.73 23.57 -4.70
C SER A 242 -28.31 23.58 -4.14
N LEU A 243 -27.49 24.55 -4.55
CA LEU A 243 -26.16 24.79 -4.00
C LEU A 243 -26.24 25.83 -2.89
N SER A 244 -25.63 25.49 -1.76
CA SER A 244 -25.32 26.40 -0.67
C SER A 244 -23.81 26.68 -0.69
N PHE A 245 -23.42 27.95 -0.84
CA PHE A 245 -22.01 28.32 -0.97
C PHE A 245 -21.34 28.45 0.41
N THR A 246 -20.14 27.90 0.55
CA THR A 246 -19.31 28.09 1.74
C THR A 246 -18.76 29.51 1.78
N GLU A 247 -18.20 29.97 2.90
CA GLU A 247 -17.58 31.30 2.98
C GLU A 247 -16.51 31.51 1.89
N LYS A 248 -15.69 30.49 1.63
CA LYS A 248 -14.71 30.50 0.53
C LYS A 248 -15.38 30.63 -0.85
N GLY A 249 -16.50 29.93 -1.05
CA GLY A 249 -17.29 30.02 -2.28
C GLY A 249 -17.96 31.39 -2.47
N LYS A 250 -18.49 31.99 -1.40
CA LYS A 250 -19.09 33.33 -1.43
C LYS A 250 -18.05 34.40 -1.76
N ASP A 251 -16.85 34.29 -1.19
CA ASP A 251 -15.74 35.19 -1.48
C ASP A 251 -15.33 35.13 -2.97
N LEU A 252 -15.31 33.92 -3.55
CA LEU A 252 -14.89 33.72 -4.94
C LEU A 252 -15.99 34.05 -5.97
N PHE A 253 -17.22 33.60 -5.72
CA PHE A 253 -18.31 33.65 -6.68
C PHE A 253 -19.29 34.81 -6.46
N HIS A 254 -19.30 35.41 -5.27
CA HIS A 254 -20.29 36.40 -4.85
C HIS A 254 -21.73 35.87 -4.99
N LEU A 255 -21.93 34.60 -4.66
CA LEU A 255 -23.20 33.89 -4.65
C LEU A 255 -23.46 33.33 -3.26
N GLU A 256 -24.66 33.53 -2.72
CA GLU A 256 -25.10 32.94 -1.46
C GLU A 256 -25.76 31.57 -1.67
N ASN A 257 -26.68 31.48 -2.64
CA ASN A 257 -27.44 30.28 -2.98
C ASN A 257 -27.66 30.20 -4.50
N SER A 258 -27.99 29.01 -5.01
CA SER A 258 -28.40 28.80 -6.41
C SER A 258 -29.92 28.64 -6.58
N PRO A 259 -30.45 28.78 -7.82
CA PRO A 259 -31.70 28.15 -8.20
C PRO A 259 -31.65 26.62 -8.08
N GLU A 260 -32.80 25.99 -8.24
CA GLU A 260 -32.96 24.53 -8.25
C GLU A 260 -32.11 23.89 -9.34
N TYR A 261 -31.44 22.79 -8.99
CA TYR A 261 -30.71 21.93 -9.91
C TYR A 261 -31.52 20.65 -10.15
N ASN A 262 -31.84 20.35 -11.41
CA ASN A 262 -32.81 19.29 -11.75
C ASN A 262 -32.22 18.12 -12.55
N TYR A 263 -30.90 18.09 -12.73
CA TYR A 263 -30.22 17.07 -13.52
C TYR A 263 -29.39 16.13 -12.64
N TRP A 264 -28.62 15.24 -13.28
CA TRP A 264 -27.78 14.26 -12.59
C TRP A 264 -26.62 14.91 -11.84
N PHE A 265 -26.35 14.43 -10.62
CA PHE A 265 -25.25 14.86 -9.77
C PHE A 265 -24.54 13.67 -9.11
N ASP A 266 -23.26 13.85 -8.81
CA ASP A 266 -22.42 12.92 -8.07
C ASP A 266 -22.56 13.18 -6.55
N ILE A 267 -22.58 12.11 -5.76
CA ILE A 267 -22.51 12.20 -4.30
C ILE A 267 -21.05 12.00 -3.88
N VAL A 268 -20.33 13.11 -3.70
CA VAL A 268 -18.89 13.11 -3.40
C VAL A 268 -18.56 13.74 -2.04
N THR A 269 -17.56 13.20 -1.36
CA THR A 269 -17.01 13.77 -0.13
C THR A 269 -15.62 14.36 -0.38
N PRO A 270 -15.27 15.50 0.25
CA PRO A 270 -13.94 16.09 0.10
C PRO A 270 -12.88 15.28 0.84
N LYS A 271 -11.66 15.20 0.29
CA LYS A 271 -10.46 14.80 1.03
C LYS A 271 -9.95 15.95 1.92
N ASP A 272 -9.17 15.64 2.96
CA ASP A 272 -8.71 16.60 3.99
C ASP A 272 -8.04 17.88 3.45
N SER A 273 -7.43 17.83 2.26
CA SER A 273 -6.75 18.98 1.63
C SER A 273 -7.65 19.82 0.70
N SER A 274 -8.89 19.41 0.46
CA SER A 274 -9.76 19.97 -0.57
C SER A 274 -10.58 21.15 -0.07
N LYS A 275 -10.73 22.19 -0.90
CA LYS A 275 -11.55 23.35 -0.56
C LYS A 275 -12.96 23.15 -1.11
N VAL A 276 -13.92 22.91 -0.23
CA VAL A 276 -15.35 22.93 -0.58
C VAL A 276 -15.80 24.37 -0.80
N LEU A 277 -16.27 24.68 -2.02
CA LEU A 277 -16.80 26.00 -2.37
C LEU A 277 -18.34 26.04 -2.33
N ALA A 278 -18.99 24.91 -2.56
CA ALA A 278 -20.44 24.76 -2.38
C ALA A 278 -20.80 23.33 -2.00
N ASN A 279 -21.84 23.18 -1.20
CA ASN A 279 -22.47 21.90 -0.87
C ASN A 279 -23.83 21.79 -1.54
N TYR A 280 -24.28 20.56 -1.79
CA TYR A 280 -25.66 20.32 -2.15
C TYR A 280 -26.57 20.43 -0.93
N GLU A 281 -27.67 21.15 -1.08
CA GLU A 281 -28.72 21.29 -0.08
C GLU A 281 -29.99 20.65 -0.64
N TRP A 282 -30.39 19.55 -0.01
CA TRP A 282 -31.66 18.87 -0.25
C TRP A 282 -32.39 18.67 1.08
N ASN A 283 -33.63 19.14 1.17
CA ASN A 283 -34.34 19.32 2.44
C ASN A 283 -34.84 17.99 3.04
N LEU A 284 -33.96 17.14 3.58
CA LEU A 284 -34.31 15.82 4.11
C LEU A 284 -35.22 15.87 5.35
N THR A 285 -36.12 14.89 5.47
CA THR A 285 -36.83 14.55 6.73
C THR A 285 -35.96 13.61 7.58
N ASP A 286 -36.32 13.40 8.85
CA ASP A 286 -35.63 12.42 9.70
C ASP A 286 -35.71 10.99 9.13
N ALA A 287 -36.80 10.68 8.40
CA ALA A 287 -36.96 9.42 7.70
C ALA A 287 -35.99 9.32 6.49
N GLY A 288 -35.78 10.42 5.77
CA GLY A 288 -34.79 10.50 4.70
C GLY A 288 -33.36 10.31 5.20
N LYS A 289 -32.97 11.00 6.28
CA LYS A 289 -31.64 10.85 6.89
C LYS A 289 -31.34 9.41 7.28
N LYS A 290 -32.26 8.75 8.00
CA LYS A 290 -32.12 7.34 8.38
C LYS A 290 -32.02 6.40 7.19
N LEU A 291 -32.72 6.70 6.09
CA LEU A 291 -32.66 5.90 4.87
C LEU A 291 -31.29 6.01 4.20
N LEU A 292 -30.70 7.21 4.14
CA LEU A 292 -29.36 7.42 3.59
C LEU A 292 -28.28 6.79 4.47
N GLU A 293 -28.32 7.02 5.79
CA GLU A 293 -27.38 6.45 6.75
C GLU A 293 -27.36 4.91 6.70
N LYS A 294 -28.54 4.28 6.61
CA LYS A 294 -28.67 2.82 6.48
C LYS A 294 -27.97 2.26 5.24
N ASN A 295 -27.89 3.03 4.16
CA ASN A 295 -27.27 2.62 2.90
C ASN A 295 -25.88 3.26 2.71
N HIS A 296 -25.29 3.82 3.77
CA HIS A 296 -23.96 4.45 3.73
C HIS A 296 -23.84 5.60 2.71
N ILE A 297 -24.93 6.33 2.46
CA ILE A 297 -24.95 7.52 1.59
C ILE A 297 -24.79 8.76 2.49
N PRO A 298 -23.82 9.66 2.22
CA PRO A 298 -23.62 10.84 3.03
C PRO A 298 -24.81 11.81 2.93
N ILE A 299 -25.20 12.38 4.06
CA ILE A 299 -26.31 13.35 4.14
C ILE A 299 -25.92 14.74 3.62
N GLU A 300 -24.64 15.08 3.74
CA GLU A 300 -24.00 16.31 3.26
C GLU A 300 -22.84 15.92 2.34
N PHE A 301 -22.80 16.51 1.15
CA PHE A 301 -21.80 16.21 0.12
C PHE A 301 -21.52 17.44 -0.74
N ALA A 302 -20.33 17.49 -1.33
CA ALA A 302 -19.84 18.66 -2.02
C ALA A 302 -20.46 18.77 -3.42
N ALA A 303 -20.82 20.00 -3.81
CA ALA A 303 -21.27 20.33 -5.16
C ALA A 303 -20.15 20.96 -6.02
N VAL A 304 -19.24 21.70 -5.37
CA VAL A 304 -18.11 22.37 -6.02
C VAL A 304 -16.87 22.23 -5.14
N LEU A 305 -15.81 21.66 -5.69
CA LEU A 305 -14.51 21.51 -5.04
C LEU A 305 -13.43 22.31 -5.79
N GLU A 306 -12.50 22.90 -5.04
CA GLU A 306 -11.27 23.51 -5.56
C GLU A 306 -10.06 22.80 -4.95
N ASN A 307 -9.07 22.50 -5.79
CA ASN A 307 -7.74 22.07 -5.38
C ASN A 307 -6.64 22.86 -6.08
N ASN A 308 -5.47 22.86 -5.47
CA ASN A 308 -4.28 23.50 -6.02
C ASN A 308 -3.09 22.55 -5.88
N HIS A 309 -2.26 22.46 -6.91
CA HIS A 309 -1.07 21.61 -6.98
C HIS A 309 0.06 22.37 -7.65
N ALA A 310 1.05 22.83 -6.89
CA ALA A 310 2.11 23.68 -7.44
C ALA A 310 1.54 24.87 -8.25
N SER A 311 1.82 24.89 -9.55
CA SER A 311 1.35 25.84 -10.58
C SER A 311 -0.03 25.55 -11.16
N SER A 312 -0.64 24.40 -10.88
CA SER A 312 -1.95 24.02 -11.40
C SER A 312 -3.06 24.19 -10.37
N SER A 313 -4.26 24.47 -10.86
CA SER A 313 -5.48 24.52 -10.05
C SER A 313 -6.54 23.63 -10.68
N SER A 314 -7.40 23.03 -9.88
CA SER A 314 -8.51 22.22 -10.37
C SER A 314 -9.82 22.57 -9.70
N TYR A 315 -10.90 22.51 -10.48
CA TYR A 315 -12.27 22.67 -10.02
C TYR A 315 -13.08 21.47 -10.49
N TYR A 316 -13.80 20.85 -9.57
CA TYR A 316 -14.76 19.80 -9.90
C TYR A 316 -16.17 20.26 -9.58
N PHE A 317 -17.05 20.12 -10.55
CA PHE A 317 -18.48 20.34 -10.45
C PHE A 317 -19.17 18.98 -10.36
N ALA A 318 -19.73 18.66 -9.20
CA ALA A 318 -20.39 17.38 -8.92
C ALA A 318 -21.79 17.29 -9.57
N GLY A 319 -22.03 18.07 -10.62
CA GLY A 319 -23.22 18.04 -11.44
C GLY A 319 -22.86 18.57 -12.83
N ASN A 320 -23.65 18.18 -13.81
CA ASN A 320 -23.57 18.71 -15.15
C ASN A 320 -24.19 20.12 -15.15
N PHE A 321 -23.37 21.12 -14.86
CA PHE A 321 -23.79 22.49 -14.60
C PHE A 321 -23.87 23.32 -15.87
N ASN A 322 -23.13 22.91 -16.90
CA ASN A 322 -23.17 23.53 -18.21
C ASN A 322 -24.40 23.12 -19.04
N ASP A 323 -25.11 22.05 -18.67
CA ASP A 323 -26.25 21.52 -19.43
C ASP A 323 -27.30 22.61 -19.81
N ILE A 324 -27.37 22.92 -21.12
CA ILE A 324 -28.35 23.86 -21.67
C ILE A 324 -28.79 23.43 -23.07
N ALA A 325 -30.11 23.29 -23.27
CA ALA A 325 -30.67 22.79 -24.53
C ALA A 325 -30.55 23.76 -25.72
N ASN A 326 -30.55 25.08 -25.46
CA ASN A 326 -30.40 26.08 -26.52
C ASN A 326 -29.92 27.44 -25.97
N VAL A 327 -29.07 28.10 -26.73
CA VAL A 327 -28.57 29.45 -26.45
C VAL A 327 -28.82 30.39 -27.63
N SER A 328 -28.97 31.68 -27.34
CA SER A 328 -29.14 32.68 -28.40
C SER A 328 -27.87 32.81 -29.24
N LYS A 329 -28.01 32.83 -30.57
CA LYS A 329 -26.89 33.16 -31.48
C LYS A 329 -26.30 34.56 -31.24
N PHE A 330 -27.08 35.45 -30.63
CA PHE A 330 -26.61 36.78 -30.24
C PHE A 330 -26.04 36.76 -28.83
N TYR A 331 -24.72 37.01 -28.71
CA TYR A 331 -23.98 37.10 -27.45
C TYR A 331 -23.26 38.45 -27.26
N GLN A 332 -23.30 39.35 -28.25
CA GLN A 332 -22.44 40.53 -28.39
C GLN A 332 -22.99 41.78 -27.66
N MET A 333 -23.34 41.66 -26.38
CA MET A 333 -23.91 42.76 -25.60
C MET A 333 -23.51 42.70 -24.13
N LYS A 334 -22.90 43.76 -23.61
CA LYS A 334 -22.48 43.80 -22.20
C LYS A 334 -23.68 43.71 -21.26
N GLY A 335 -23.60 42.83 -20.26
CA GLY A 335 -24.69 42.61 -19.29
C GLY A 335 -25.84 41.74 -19.80
N LEU A 336 -25.72 41.13 -20.99
CA LEU A 336 -26.72 40.21 -21.54
C LEU A 336 -27.03 39.03 -20.59
N GLN A 337 -26.00 38.51 -19.92
CA GLN A 337 -26.16 37.52 -18.84
C GLN A 337 -27.20 37.97 -17.80
N SER A 338 -27.12 39.20 -17.31
CA SER A 338 -28.02 39.71 -16.27
C SER A 338 -29.47 39.78 -16.76
N ILE A 339 -29.68 40.02 -18.06
CA ILE A 339 -31.01 39.99 -18.67
C ILE A 339 -31.54 38.55 -18.71
N TYR A 340 -30.73 37.58 -19.15
CA TYR A 340 -31.14 36.18 -19.14
C TYR A 340 -31.37 35.65 -17.74
N LYS A 341 -30.56 36.02 -16.76
CA LYS A 341 -30.77 35.70 -15.34
C LYS A 341 -32.16 36.10 -14.85
N VAL A 342 -32.67 37.26 -15.25
CA VAL A 342 -34.03 37.71 -14.89
C VAL A 342 -35.09 37.03 -15.75
N ALA A 343 -34.88 36.95 -17.07
CA ALA A 343 -35.86 36.41 -18.02
C ALA A 343 -36.10 34.91 -17.87
N LYS A 344 -35.06 34.16 -17.46
CA LYS A 344 -35.05 32.69 -17.32
C LYS A 344 -35.18 32.23 -15.87
N LYS A 345 -35.53 33.13 -14.94
CA LYS A 345 -35.60 32.84 -13.50
C LYS A 345 -36.50 31.64 -13.12
N PHE A 346 -37.55 31.37 -13.91
CA PHE A 346 -38.52 30.30 -13.66
C PHE A 346 -38.50 29.20 -14.74
N SER A 347 -37.41 29.09 -15.51
CA SER A 347 -37.20 28.01 -16.48
C SER A 347 -36.11 27.05 -16.01
N ASP A 348 -36.01 25.90 -16.66
CA ASP A 348 -34.97 24.91 -16.36
C ASP A 348 -33.54 25.47 -16.62
N ASP A 349 -33.41 26.48 -17.50
CA ASP A 349 -32.13 27.20 -17.74
C ASP A 349 -31.70 28.15 -16.59
N ALA A 350 -32.48 28.29 -15.51
CA ALA A 350 -32.22 29.27 -14.45
C ALA A 350 -30.85 29.06 -13.78
N PHE A 351 -30.48 27.81 -13.58
CA PHE A 351 -29.22 27.40 -12.94
C PHE A 351 -28.00 27.87 -13.76
N TYR A 352 -28.01 27.61 -15.07
CA TYR A 352 -26.94 28.01 -15.98
C TYR A 352 -26.65 29.52 -15.90
N TRP A 353 -27.68 30.36 -16.03
CA TRP A 353 -27.53 31.82 -16.06
C TRP A 353 -27.21 32.44 -14.70
N SER A 354 -27.73 31.84 -13.61
CA SER A 354 -27.65 32.41 -12.26
C SER A 354 -26.48 31.90 -11.44
N THR A 355 -25.95 30.72 -11.76
CA THR A 355 -24.98 29.98 -10.94
C THR A 355 -23.74 29.59 -11.74
N TYR A 356 -23.89 28.77 -12.78
CA TYR A 356 -22.76 28.28 -13.58
C TYR A 356 -21.97 29.42 -14.25
N MET A 357 -22.66 30.30 -14.99
CA MET A 357 -21.96 31.36 -15.72
C MET A 357 -21.21 32.36 -14.81
N PRO A 358 -21.77 32.85 -13.68
CA PRO A 358 -20.99 33.62 -12.70
C PRO A 358 -19.79 32.85 -12.13
N MET A 359 -19.97 31.57 -11.77
CA MET A 359 -18.89 30.75 -11.22
C MET A 359 -17.73 30.59 -12.20
N MET A 360 -18.02 30.18 -13.43
CA MET A 360 -17.02 30.00 -14.47
C MET A 360 -16.30 31.31 -14.80
N LYS A 361 -17.02 32.42 -14.84
CA LYS A 361 -16.42 33.74 -15.02
C LYS A 361 -15.43 34.08 -13.88
N SER A 362 -15.78 33.80 -12.62
CA SER A 362 -14.88 34.01 -11.49
C SER A 362 -13.64 33.10 -11.54
N ILE A 363 -13.80 31.83 -11.93
CA ILE A 363 -12.70 30.88 -12.07
C ILE A 363 -11.70 31.35 -13.14
N LEU A 364 -12.19 31.70 -14.33
CA LEU A 364 -11.33 32.19 -15.41
C LEU A 364 -10.65 33.52 -15.06
N ASN A 365 -11.37 34.44 -14.42
CA ASN A 365 -10.77 35.70 -13.94
C ASN A 365 -9.67 35.44 -12.88
N LYS A 366 -9.90 34.53 -11.94
CA LYS A 366 -8.90 34.13 -10.94
C LYS A 366 -7.67 33.54 -11.62
N PHE A 367 -7.86 32.68 -12.62
CA PHE A 367 -6.77 32.09 -13.38
C PHE A 367 -5.96 33.12 -14.18
N ASP A 368 -6.63 34.06 -14.85
CA ASP A 368 -5.98 35.14 -15.60
C ASP A 368 -5.17 36.06 -14.69
N GLN A 369 -5.71 36.40 -13.51
CA GLN A 369 -5.08 37.27 -12.51
C GLN A 369 -4.01 36.57 -11.67
N SER A 370 -4.00 35.24 -11.61
CA SER A 370 -3.01 34.49 -10.85
C SER A 370 -1.63 34.72 -11.47
N PRO A 371 -0.65 35.22 -10.69
CA PRO A 371 0.72 35.38 -11.18
C PRO A 371 1.27 34.02 -11.60
N GLU A 372 2.13 34.00 -12.61
CA GLU A 372 2.97 32.82 -12.84
C GLU A 372 3.75 32.57 -11.55
N ILE A 373 3.63 31.35 -11.00
CA ILE A 373 4.24 31.00 -9.73
C ILE A 373 5.76 30.92 -9.93
N SER A 374 6.44 32.06 -9.94
CA SER A 374 7.82 32.12 -9.50
C SER A 374 7.77 31.88 -8.00
N LYS A 375 8.20 30.71 -7.51
CA LYS A 375 8.24 30.38 -6.09
C LYS A 375 8.63 31.63 -5.29
N LEU A 376 7.78 32.04 -4.35
CA LEU A 376 8.19 32.92 -3.25
C LEU A 376 9.30 32.16 -2.52
N LYS A 377 10.55 32.35 -2.96
CA LYS A 377 11.72 31.91 -2.21
C LYS A 377 11.58 32.56 -0.84
N SER A 378 11.37 31.75 0.19
CA SER A 378 11.68 32.20 1.54
C SER A 378 13.13 32.67 1.49
N SER A 379 13.39 33.91 1.90
CA SER A 379 14.75 34.47 1.88
C SER A 379 15.65 33.86 2.96
N GLU A 380 15.10 33.05 3.87
CA GLU A 380 15.79 32.48 5.01
C GLU A 380 15.91 30.96 4.86
N LEU A 381 17.13 30.46 5.04
CA LEU A 381 17.47 29.03 5.01
C LEU A 381 16.77 28.29 6.15
N LYS A 382 16.06 27.20 5.85
CA LYS A 382 15.29 26.42 6.82
C LYS A 382 15.94 25.07 7.15
N TYR A 383 15.94 24.71 8.43
CA TYR A 383 16.34 23.40 8.93
C TYR A 383 15.83 23.21 10.36
N ASN A 384 15.25 22.04 10.65
CA ASN A 384 14.65 21.73 11.95
C ASN A 384 15.33 20.55 12.66
N ALA A 385 16.42 20.04 12.09
CA ALA A 385 17.23 18.97 12.66
C ALA A 385 18.71 19.26 12.41
N ARG A 386 19.57 18.81 13.32
CA ARG A 386 21.03 18.88 13.18
C ARG A 386 21.75 17.85 14.04
N ILE A 387 22.99 17.52 13.67
CA ILE A 387 23.92 16.79 14.53
C ILE A 387 24.85 17.80 15.21
N GLN A 388 24.85 17.82 16.54
CA GLN A 388 25.67 18.72 17.34
C GLN A 388 26.16 18.02 18.61
N ASN A 389 27.47 18.08 18.87
CA ASN A 389 28.10 17.48 20.07
C ASN A 389 27.68 16.02 20.30
N ASP A 390 27.80 15.19 19.26
CA ASP A 390 27.44 13.77 19.27
C ASP A 390 25.98 13.47 19.64
N SER A 391 25.09 14.45 19.43
CA SER A 391 23.65 14.31 19.63
C SER A 391 22.87 14.69 18.38
N PHE A 392 21.75 14.00 18.19
CA PHE A 392 20.71 14.40 17.27
C PHE A 392 19.85 15.47 17.95
N GLU A 393 19.72 16.66 17.36
CA GLU A 393 18.90 17.74 17.90
C GLU A 393 17.78 18.11 16.92
N ILE A 394 16.59 18.36 17.47
CA ILE A 394 15.43 18.89 16.75
C ILE A 394 15.09 20.30 17.23
N LEU A 395 14.50 21.09 16.35
CA LEU A 395 13.97 22.41 16.71
C LEU A 395 12.53 22.26 17.23
N LYS A 396 12.34 22.41 18.54
CA LYS A 396 11.03 22.39 19.20
C LYS A 396 10.78 23.73 19.88
N ASP A 397 9.68 24.41 19.56
CA ASP A 397 9.32 25.73 20.12
C ASP A 397 10.45 26.77 20.01
N ASN A 398 11.14 26.80 18.86
CA ASN A 398 12.34 27.61 18.59
C ASN A 398 13.53 27.32 19.51
N LYS A 399 13.61 26.13 20.09
CA LYS A 399 14.75 25.66 20.90
C LYS A 399 15.28 24.34 20.37
N TRP A 400 16.60 24.26 20.22
CA TRP A 400 17.29 23.02 19.93
C TRP A 400 17.21 22.10 21.14
N THR A 401 16.62 20.91 20.92
CA THR A 401 16.41 19.90 21.95
C THR A 401 17.07 18.61 21.49
N PRO A 402 18.00 18.04 22.26
CA PRO A 402 18.57 16.74 21.95
C PRO A 402 17.48 15.67 22.07
N ILE A 403 17.47 14.73 21.12
CA ILE A 403 16.60 13.56 21.15
C ILE A 403 17.45 12.29 21.02
N LYS A 404 17.05 11.27 21.78
CA LYS A 404 17.48 9.89 21.53
C LYS A 404 16.53 9.31 20.49
N ILE A 405 17.08 8.75 19.41
CA ILE A 405 16.25 8.11 18.38
C ILE A 405 15.70 6.80 18.95
N LYS A 406 14.38 6.74 19.06
CA LYS A 406 13.60 5.57 19.51
C LYS A 406 12.54 5.34 18.44
N GLY A 407 12.79 4.40 17.54
CA GLY A 407 11.96 4.31 16.35
C GLY A 407 11.80 2.93 15.79
N VAL A 408 11.11 2.88 14.66
CA VAL A 408 10.84 1.67 13.89
C VAL A 408 11.08 1.93 12.41
N ASN A 409 11.53 0.90 11.69
CA ASN A 409 11.45 0.89 10.24
C ASN A 409 10.02 0.54 9.80
N ILE A 410 9.59 1.05 8.66
CA ILE A 410 8.29 0.73 8.06
C ILE A 410 8.50 0.41 6.57
N GLY A 411 8.13 -0.81 6.19
CA GLY A 411 8.05 -1.25 4.79
C GLY A 411 6.66 -1.05 4.19
N MET A 412 6.46 -1.47 2.95
CA MET A 412 5.17 -1.45 2.26
C MET A 412 4.46 -2.83 2.23
N GLY A 413 4.92 -3.81 3.04
CA GLY A 413 4.27 -5.10 3.13
C GLY A 413 2.86 -5.03 3.74
N LYS A 414 1.92 -5.68 3.05
CA LYS A 414 0.52 -5.86 3.48
C LYS A 414 0.03 -7.26 3.05
N PRO A 415 -0.66 -8.03 3.91
CA PRO A 415 -1.22 -9.32 3.50
C PRO A 415 -2.07 -9.21 2.23
N GLY A 416 -1.82 -10.09 1.28
CA GLY A 416 -2.50 -10.15 -0.01
C GLY A 416 -1.93 -9.24 -1.11
N TYR A 417 -0.85 -8.50 -0.84
CA TYR A 417 -0.26 -7.56 -1.80
C TYR A 417 1.26 -7.64 -1.80
N PHE A 418 1.87 -7.51 -2.97
CA PHE A 418 3.31 -7.23 -3.07
C PHE A 418 3.59 -5.76 -2.70
N PRO A 419 4.76 -5.45 -2.10
CA PRO A 419 5.10 -4.07 -1.71
C PRO A 419 4.98 -3.05 -2.84
N GLY A 420 5.30 -3.47 -4.07
CA GLY A 420 5.22 -2.65 -5.27
C GLY A 420 3.80 -2.20 -5.66
N GLU A 421 2.76 -2.79 -5.07
CA GLU A 421 1.37 -2.38 -5.25
C GLU A 421 0.98 -1.20 -4.33
N ALA A 422 1.82 -0.86 -3.34
CA ALA A 422 1.62 0.27 -2.42
C ALA A 422 0.22 0.31 -1.78
N ALA A 423 -0.28 -0.87 -1.36
CA ALA A 423 -1.68 -1.10 -0.99
C ALA A 423 -2.11 -0.65 0.42
N ILE A 424 -1.19 -0.13 1.23
CA ILE A 424 -1.48 0.37 2.58
C ILE A 424 -2.21 1.71 2.46
N THR A 425 -3.35 1.82 3.11
CA THR A 425 -4.24 2.98 3.10
C THR A 425 -3.80 4.04 4.11
N GLU A 426 -4.28 5.27 3.92
CA GLU A 426 -4.04 6.38 4.85
C GLU A 426 -4.52 6.07 6.29
N GLU A 427 -5.69 5.43 6.43
CA GLU A 427 -6.23 5.06 7.75
C GLU A 427 -5.43 3.97 8.45
N GLU A 428 -4.89 3.00 7.69
CA GLU A 428 -3.97 2.00 8.23
C GLU A 428 -2.69 2.68 8.74
N TYR A 429 -2.06 3.54 7.93
CA TYR A 429 -0.88 4.29 8.38
C TYR A 429 -1.17 5.17 9.59
N TYR A 430 -2.29 5.89 9.61
CA TYR A 430 -2.61 6.78 10.73
C TYR A 430 -2.80 5.99 12.02
N ARG A 431 -3.53 4.88 11.98
CA ARG A 431 -3.69 3.98 13.14
C ARG A 431 -2.34 3.42 13.60
N TRP A 432 -1.46 3.05 12.67
CA TRP A 432 -0.10 2.62 13.02
C TRP A 432 0.71 3.74 13.66
N PHE A 433 0.60 4.98 13.20
CA PHE A 433 1.29 6.13 13.82
C PHE A 433 0.75 6.42 15.22
N GLU A 434 -0.55 6.26 15.46
CA GLU A 434 -1.11 6.31 16.82
C GLU A 434 -0.48 5.25 17.72
N GLN A 435 -0.43 3.99 17.27
CA GLN A 435 0.17 2.90 18.04
C GLN A 435 1.68 3.09 18.27
N ILE A 436 2.42 3.62 17.30
CA ILE A 436 3.85 3.93 17.44
C ILE A 436 4.07 5.08 18.43
N GLY A 437 3.25 6.13 18.35
CA GLY A 437 3.26 7.24 19.31
C GLY A 437 2.96 6.77 20.73
N GLU A 438 1.96 5.89 20.89
CA GLU A 438 1.62 5.25 22.16
C GLU A 438 2.72 4.33 22.70
N MET A 439 3.61 3.82 21.84
CA MET A 439 4.81 3.07 22.21
C MET A 439 5.96 3.99 22.67
N ASN A 440 5.75 5.31 22.72
CA ASN A 440 6.79 6.32 22.93
C ASN A 440 7.85 6.35 21.80
N GLY A 441 7.52 5.82 20.62
CA GLY A 441 8.33 5.95 19.43
C GLY A 441 8.28 7.38 18.89
N ASN A 442 9.44 7.93 18.51
CA ASN A 442 9.57 9.30 18.04
C ASN A 442 10.08 9.42 16.59
N THR A 443 10.55 8.33 15.98
CA THR A 443 11.16 8.35 14.65
C THR A 443 10.72 7.15 13.82
N LEU A 444 10.41 7.40 12.55
CA LEU A 444 10.19 6.39 11.53
C LEU A 444 11.34 6.41 10.53
N ARG A 445 11.67 5.27 9.96
CA ARG A 445 12.45 5.19 8.72
C ARG A 445 11.67 4.45 7.65
N VAL A 446 11.69 5.02 6.44
CA VAL A 446 11.19 4.39 5.22
C VAL A 446 12.33 4.29 4.21
N TYR A 447 12.31 3.26 3.37
CA TYR A 447 13.40 2.95 2.42
C TYR A 447 13.26 3.66 1.08
N THR A 448 12.01 3.95 0.70
CA THR A 448 11.64 4.42 -0.62
C THR A 448 10.38 5.29 -0.54
N LEU A 449 9.85 5.69 -1.69
CA LEU A 449 8.58 6.38 -1.80
C LEU A 449 7.41 5.48 -1.37
N HIS A 450 6.74 5.84 -0.27
CA HIS A 450 5.44 5.27 0.14
C HIS A 450 4.27 5.92 -0.62
N PRO A 451 3.04 5.35 -0.62
CA PRO A 451 1.89 6.00 -1.24
C PRO A 451 1.50 7.32 -0.55
N PRO A 452 0.77 8.24 -1.21
CA PRO A 452 0.39 9.54 -0.64
C PRO A 452 -0.28 9.46 0.74
N GLY A 453 -1.04 8.39 1.00
CA GLY A 453 -1.69 8.14 2.29
C GLY A 453 -0.70 8.10 3.47
N PHE A 454 0.54 7.65 3.28
CA PHE A 454 1.57 7.69 4.33
C PHE A 454 1.88 9.14 4.76
N TYR A 455 2.11 10.02 3.79
CA TYR A 455 2.51 11.41 4.03
C TYR A 455 1.36 12.22 4.62
N ASN A 456 0.14 11.99 4.12
CA ASN A 456 -1.07 12.58 4.69
C ASN A 456 -1.29 12.12 6.13
N ALA A 457 -1.20 10.82 6.41
CA ALA A 457 -1.34 10.28 7.75
C ALA A 457 -0.29 10.84 8.73
N LEU A 458 0.97 10.96 8.30
CA LEU A 458 2.04 11.50 9.15
C LEU A 458 1.78 12.98 9.47
N LYS A 459 1.37 13.76 8.46
CA LYS A 459 0.96 15.14 8.66
C LYS A 459 -0.24 15.25 9.60
N ARG A 460 -1.28 14.44 9.38
CA ARG A 460 -2.50 14.41 10.20
C ARG A 460 -2.19 14.08 11.66
N TYR A 461 -1.36 13.07 11.89
CA TYR A 461 -0.89 12.69 13.21
C TYR A 461 -0.15 13.84 13.88
N ASN A 462 0.86 14.40 13.20
CA ASN A 462 1.67 15.47 13.77
C ASN A 462 0.90 16.78 13.97
N ASP A 463 -0.09 17.12 13.15
CA ASP A 463 -0.89 18.34 13.35
C ASP A 463 -1.82 18.23 14.58
N SER A 464 -2.21 17.00 14.96
CA SER A 464 -3.17 16.72 16.05
C SER A 464 -2.53 16.30 17.37
N HIS A 465 -1.25 15.90 17.38
CA HIS A 465 -0.56 15.39 18.57
C HIS A 465 0.54 16.32 19.07
N GLU A 466 0.75 16.42 20.39
CA GLU A 466 1.85 17.22 20.97
C GLU A 466 3.22 16.58 20.73
N ASN A 467 3.30 15.26 20.91
CA ASN A 467 4.49 14.48 20.63
C ASN A 467 4.51 14.09 19.15
N LYS A 468 5.41 14.73 18.41
CA LYS A 468 5.57 14.50 16.98
C LYS A 468 6.33 13.22 16.71
N ILE A 469 6.02 12.58 15.60
CA ILE A 469 6.80 11.51 14.99
C ILE A 469 7.61 12.12 13.84
N TYR A 470 8.91 11.88 13.85
CA TYR A 470 9.86 12.35 12.84
C TYR A 470 10.14 11.26 11.81
N LEU A 471 10.65 11.67 10.64
CA LEU A 471 10.96 10.77 9.52
C LEU A 471 12.43 10.88 9.10
N LEU A 472 13.10 9.74 9.03
CA LEU A 472 14.31 9.55 8.25
C LEU A 472 13.91 8.95 6.90
N HIS A 473 14.11 9.71 5.83
CA HIS A 473 13.64 9.30 4.51
C HIS A 473 14.78 8.65 3.71
N GLY A 474 14.56 7.41 3.29
CA GLY A 474 15.47 6.66 2.44
C GLY A 474 15.26 6.95 0.95
N VAL A 475 16.36 7.02 0.21
CA VAL A 475 16.32 7.07 -1.25
C VAL A 475 16.83 5.74 -1.77
N TRP A 476 15.94 4.94 -2.35
CA TRP A 476 16.28 3.64 -2.91
C TRP A 476 17.05 3.80 -4.23
N ILE A 477 18.02 2.92 -4.45
CA ILE A 477 18.74 2.75 -5.73
C ILE A 477 18.49 1.35 -6.26
N ASN A 478 18.41 1.20 -7.58
CA ASN A 478 18.12 -0.10 -8.21
C ASN A 478 19.30 -1.07 -7.98
N GLU A 479 19.08 -2.06 -7.12
CA GLU A 479 20.05 -3.09 -6.74
C GLU A 479 20.46 -3.97 -7.92
N GLU A 480 19.50 -4.50 -8.69
CA GLU A 480 19.77 -5.37 -9.84
C GLU A 480 20.71 -4.71 -10.84
N LYS A 481 20.48 -3.43 -11.16
CA LYS A 481 21.35 -2.69 -12.07
C LYS A 481 22.75 -2.40 -11.49
N LEU A 482 22.89 -2.30 -10.17
CA LEU A 482 24.20 -2.17 -9.52
C LEU A 482 24.97 -3.48 -9.54
N GLU A 483 24.28 -4.60 -9.29
CA GLU A 483 24.87 -5.94 -9.37
C GLU A 483 25.31 -6.30 -10.80
N ASP A 484 24.49 -5.93 -11.80
CA ASP A 484 24.81 -6.18 -13.21
C ASP A 484 25.99 -5.34 -13.72
N SER A 485 26.06 -4.06 -13.34
CA SER A 485 27.09 -3.15 -13.83
C SER A 485 28.41 -3.25 -13.06
N LEU A 486 28.34 -3.69 -11.79
CA LEU A 486 29.43 -3.66 -10.81
C LEU A 486 30.13 -2.28 -10.70
N ASP A 487 29.45 -1.19 -11.05
CA ASP A 487 30.03 0.15 -11.06
C ASP A 487 29.01 1.21 -10.65
N ALA A 488 29.26 1.89 -9.53
CA ALA A 488 28.39 2.95 -9.04
C ALA A 488 28.32 4.17 -9.99
N PHE A 489 29.36 4.40 -10.80
CA PHE A 489 29.40 5.50 -11.78
C PHE A 489 28.71 5.18 -13.11
N GLU A 490 28.09 4.00 -13.25
CA GLU A 490 27.28 3.69 -14.42
C GLU A 490 26.21 4.79 -14.61
N LYS A 491 26.11 5.29 -15.84
CA LYS A 491 25.40 6.53 -16.16
C LYS A 491 23.89 6.41 -15.92
N GLU A 492 23.29 5.29 -16.32
CA GLU A 492 21.87 5.04 -16.11
C GLU A 492 21.57 4.90 -14.61
N ASN A 493 22.40 4.17 -13.86
CA ASN A 493 22.26 4.02 -12.41
C ASN A 493 22.31 5.38 -11.68
N VAL A 494 23.27 6.24 -12.03
CA VAL A 494 23.36 7.60 -11.46
C VAL A 494 22.15 8.45 -11.85
N GLN A 495 21.71 8.39 -13.11
CA GLN A 495 20.58 9.16 -13.58
C GLN A 495 19.27 8.76 -12.91
N ASP A 496 19.03 7.47 -12.73
CA ASP A 496 17.84 6.95 -12.05
C ASP A 496 17.86 7.33 -10.57
N PHE A 497 18.98 7.14 -9.89
CA PHE A 497 19.10 7.48 -8.47
C PHE A 497 18.89 8.98 -8.20
N GLN A 498 19.49 9.86 -9.02
CA GLN A 498 19.29 11.30 -8.90
C GLN A 498 17.87 11.74 -9.26
N GLN A 499 17.16 11.02 -10.12
CA GLN A 499 15.74 11.27 -10.38
C GLN A 499 14.88 10.89 -9.17
N GLU A 500 15.16 9.76 -8.52
CA GLU A 500 14.48 9.38 -7.28
C GLU A 500 14.74 10.39 -6.15
N MET A 501 15.98 10.89 -5.99
CA MET A 501 16.28 11.97 -5.02
C MET A 501 15.40 13.20 -5.24
N LYS A 502 15.33 13.69 -6.49
CA LYS A 502 14.52 14.87 -6.85
C LYS A 502 13.04 14.62 -6.61
N LYS A 503 12.57 13.42 -6.95
CA LYS A 503 11.18 12.97 -6.72
C LYS A 503 10.86 13.00 -5.23
N ILE A 504 11.70 12.40 -4.40
CA ILE A 504 11.51 12.33 -2.94
C ILE A 504 11.53 13.73 -2.32
N VAL A 505 12.47 14.60 -2.71
CA VAL A 505 12.49 16.00 -2.26
C VAL A 505 11.17 16.69 -2.62
N ASP A 506 10.71 16.62 -3.88
CA ASP A 506 9.43 17.24 -4.24
C ASP A 506 8.24 16.67 -3.46
N VAL A 507 8.25 15.36 -3.17
CA VAL A 507 7.19 14.65 -2.44
C VAL A 507 7.08 15.12 -0.99
N ILE A 508 8.19 15.19 -0.25
CA ILE A 508 8.17 15.57 1.17
C ILE A 508 7.76 17.04 1.37
N HIS A 509 7.91 17.88 0.35
CA HIS A 509 7.44 19.27 0.32
C HIS A 509 6.00 19.40 -0.20
N GLY A 510 5.27 18.29 -0.39
CA GLY A 510 3.88 18.29 -0.85
C GLY A 510 3.69 18.86 -2.25
N ASN A 511 4.71 18.73 -3.12
CA ASN A 511 4.80 19.43 -4.40
C ASN A 511 5.07 18.48 -5.57
N LYS A 512 4.52 17.26 -5.53
CA LYS A 512 4.73 16.26 -6.59
C LYS A 512 3.48 15.49 -6.98
N ILE A 513 3.31 15.29 -8.28
CA ILE A 513 2.47 14.25 -8.84
C ILE A 513 3.40 13.18 -9.40
N VAL A 514 3.25 11.94 -8.94
CA VAL A 514 4.04 10.79 -9.39
C VAL A 514 3.12 9.90 -10.24
N LYS A 515 3.54 9.63 -11.47
CA LYS A 515 2.80 8.76 -12.37
C LYS A 515 2.83 7.32 -11.88
N ALA A 516 1.81 6.54 -12.25
CA ALA A 516 1.80 5.11 -11.99
C ALA A 516 2.92 4.42 -12.77
N GLU A 517 3.67 3.57 -12.06
CA GLU A 517 4.70 2.70 -12.61
C GLU A 517 4.65 1.38 -11.85
N ALA A 518 4.78 0.27 -12.56
CA ALA A 518 4.71 -1.05 -11.95
C ALA A 518 5.83 -1.20 -10.90
N GLY A 519 5.47 -1.59 -9.68
CA GLY A 519 6.44 -1.75 -8.59
C GLY A 519 6.70 -0.48 -7.78
N HIS A 520 6.11 0.66 -8.14
CA HIS A 520 6.36 1.95 -7.49
C HIS A 520 5.08 2.61 -6.98
N ALA A 521 5.19 3.23 -5.80
CA ALA A 521 4.13 4.09 -5.29
C ALA A 521 3.90 5.31 -6.19
N SER A 522 2.64 5.67 -6.38
CA SER A 522 2.23 6.75 -7.26
C SER A 522 1.05 7.53 -6.68
N GLY A 523 0.70 8.64 -7.32
CA GLY A 523 -0.41 9.50 -6.91
C GLY A 523 0.03 10.94 -6.66
N VAL A 524 -0.81 11.66 -5.93
CA VAL A 524 -0.65 13.11 -5.73
C VAL A 524 -0.21 13.42 -4.31
N TYR A 525 1.00 13.91 -4.16
CA TYR A 525 1.64 14.20 -2.87
C TYR A 525 1.45 15.68 -2.55
N ARG A 526 0.55 15.96 -1.61
CA ARG A 526 0.14 17.32 -1.21
C ARG A 526 0.54 17.69 0.21
N ALA A 527 0.86 16.69 1.03
CA ALA A 527 1.26 16.89 2.41
C ALA A 527 2.71 17.37 2.46
N ASP A 528 2.90 18.65 2.76
CA ASP A 528 4.20 19.17 3.16
C ASP A 528 4.51 18.65 4.56
N ILE A 529 5.42 17.67 4.62
CA ILE A 529 5.95 17.08 5.85
C ILE A 529 7.40 17.48 6.09
N SER A 530 7.95 18.45 5.34
CA SER A 530 9.36 18.82 5.37
C SER A 530 9.88 19.17 6.77
N GLU A 531 9.03 19.77 7.61
CA GLU A 531 9.30 20.05 9.02
C GLU A 531 9.55 18.80 9.88
N TYR A 532 8.96 17.67 9.50
CA TYR A 532 9.05 16.41 10.23
C TYR A 532 10.10 15.45 9.65
N VAL A 533 10.65 15.74 8.47
CA VAL A 533 11.73 14.94 7.89
C VAL A 533 13.08 15.44 8.40
N ILE A 534 13.66 14.67 9.33
CA ILE A 534 14.84 15.06 10.10
C ILE A 534 16.16 14.63 9.49
N GLY A 535 16.14 13.90 8.38
CA GLY A 535 17.33 13.54 7.62
C GLY A 535 17.05 12.62 6.44
N PHE A 536 18.04 12.49 5.57
CA PHE A 536 18.04 11.48 4.51
C PHE A 536 19.06 10.38 4.80
N VAL A 537 18.69 9.15 4.44
CA VAL A 537 19.57 7.97 4.48
C VAL A 537 19.64 7.39 3.07
N LEU A 538 20.68 7.73 2.31
CA LEU A 538 20.79 7.35 0.90
C LEU A 538 21.19 5.88 0.71
N GLY A 539 20.60 5.23 -0.29
CA GLY A 539 21.05 3.93 -0.77
C GLY A 539 20.52 2.73 0.01
N ILE A 540 21.12 1.58 -0.30
CA ILE A 540 20.76 0.24 0.20
C ILE A 540 21.96 -0.38 0.91
N GLU A 541 21.82 -1.61 1.40
CA GLU A 541 22.98 -2.42 1.81
C GLU A 541 23.84 -2.70 0.57
N TRP A 542 25.08 -2.21 0.56
CA TRP A 542 25.89 -2.17 -0.66
C TRP A 542 26.49 -3.53 -0.99
N TYR A 543 26.28 -4.00 -2.22
CA TYR A 543 26.91 -5.23 -2.70
C TYR A 543 28.46 -5.11 -2.71
N PRO A 544 29.21 -5.90 -1.91
CA PRO A 544 30.65 -5.69 -1.72
C PRO A 544 31.48 -5.78 -2.99
N HIS A 545 31.12 -6.69 -3.89
CA HIS A 545 31.83 -6.84 -5.17
C HIS A 545 31.66 -5.61 -6.08
N MET A 546 30.49 -4.96 -6.05
CA MET A 546 30.25 -3.71 -6.78
C MET A 546 31.09 -2.57 -6.20
N VAL A 547 31.17 -2.46 -4.87
CA VAL A 547 31.99 -1.44 -4.19
C VAL A 547 33.47 -1.63 -4.52
N LEU A 548 33.99 -2.86 -4.42
CA LEU A 548 35.38 -3.18 -4.73
C LEU A 548 35.71 -2.84 -6.18
N ASN A 549 34.89 -3.30 -7.13
CA ASN A 549 35.13 -3.06 -8.56
C ASN A 549 35.03 -1.57 -8.92
N THR A 550 34.10 -0.82 -8.31
CA THR A 550 34.03 0.65 -8.43
C THR A 550 35.33 1.30 -7.97
N ASN A 551 35.84 0.89 -6.81
CA ASN A 551 37.09 1.43 -6.26
C ASN A 551 38.30 1.12 -7.15
N GLU A 552 38.39 -0.08 -7.73
CA GLU A 552 39.48 -0.47 -8.61
C GLU A 552 39.41 0.25 -9.97
N LYS A 553 38.21 0.32 -10.57
CA LYS A 553 37.99 0.90 -11.90
C LYS A 553 38.28 2.41 -11.92
N HIS A 554 38.00 3.09 -10.83
CA HIS A 554 38.12 4.55 -10.72
C HIS A 554 39.24 4.99 -9.77
N ALA A 555 40.22 4.14 -9.48
CA ALA A 555 41.28 4.36 -8.47
C ALA A 555 42.09 5.66 -8.62
N LEU A 556 42.05 6.31 -9.79
CA LEU A 556 42.77 7.57 -10.08
C LEU A 556 41.90 8.83 -9.97
N ILE A 557 40.64 8.72 -9.53
CA ILE A 557 39.69 9.85 -9.49
C ILE A 557 40.08 10.93 -8.47
N GLY A 558 40.79 10.54 -7.40
CA GLY A 558 41.18 11.44 -6.31
C GLY A 558 40.02 11.75 -5.36
N ASP A 559 40.10 12.88 -4.65
CA ASP A 559 39.05 13.35 -3.74
C ASP A 559 37.97 14.17 -4.47
N TYR A 560 36.72 14.01 -4.04
CA TYR A 560 35.60 14.84 -4.43
C TYR A 560 35.64 16.19 -3.69
N ASP A 561 35.41 17.28 -4.41
CA ASP A 561 35.32 18.65 -3.86
C ASP A 561 34.05 19.33 -4.41
N GLY A 562 32.90 18.97 -3.84
CA GLY A 562 31.58 19.53 -4.17
C GLY A 562 31.29 20.84 -3.44
N GLU A 563 30.07 21.35 -3.55
CA GLU A 563 29.67 22.61 -2.89
C GLU A 563 29.45 22.40 -1.39
N TYR A 564 28.74 21.35 -1.00
CA TYR A 564 28.33 21.05 0.37
C TYR A 564 29.04 19.83 0.97
N PHE A 565 29.67 18.99 0.15
CA PHE A 565 30.47 17.84 0.62
C PHE A 565 31.83 17.76 -0.07
N GLN A 566 32.80 17.18 0.63
CA GLN A 566 34.10 16.81 0.08
C GLN A 566 34.57 15.49 0.69
N THR A 567 35.43 14.75 -0.01
CA THR A 567 36.18 13.63 0.58
C THR A 567 37.60 14.06 0.94
N LYS A 568 38.21 13.38 1.91
CA LYS A 568 39.65 13.49 2.20
C LYS A 568 40.26 12.10 2.32
N ASN A 569 41.11 11.75 1.35
CA ASN A 569 41.61 10.39 1.18
C ASN A 569 40.48 9.34 1.04
N GLY A 570 39.38 9.72 0.38
CA GLY A 570 38.28 8.79 0.11
C GLY A 570 38.64 7.82 -1.03
N LYS A 571 38.05 6.62 -1.05
CA LYS A 571 38.11 5.75 -2.23
C LYS A 571 37.04 6.23 -3.24
N PRO A 572 37.08 5.76 -4.49
CA PRO A 572 36.14 6.19 -5.51
C PRO A 572 34.66 5.99 -5.16
N PHE A 573 34.33 4.99 -4.35
CA PHE A 573 32.96 4.79 -3.90
C PHE A 573 32.51 5.87 -2.91
N GLU A 574 33.34 6.28 -1.94
CA GLU A 574 33.02 7.41 -1.04
C GLU A 574 33.00 8.75 -1.81
N TYR A 575 33.83 8.90 -2.84
CA TYR A 575 33.70 10.03 -3.79
C TYR A 575 32.29 10.07 -4.38
N TRP A 576 31.82 8.92 -4.89
CA TRP A 576 30.52 8.82 -5.53
C TRP A 576 29.38 9.11 -4.56
N LEU A 577 29.45 8.59 -3.33
CA LEU A 577 28.49 8.87 -2.26
C LEU A 577 28.45 10.37 -1.92
N ALA A 578 29.61 11.00 -1.73
CA ALA A 578 29.69 12.42 -1.45
C ALA A 578 29.08 13.26 -2.58
N GLN A 579 29.26 12.86 -3.85
CA GLN A 579 28.62 13.49 -4.99
C GLN A 579 27.09 13.35 -4.98
N GLN A 580 26.56 12.20 -4.59
CA GLN A 580 25.12 11.99 -4.49
C GLN A 580 24.51 12.81 -3.34
N MET A 581 25.19 12.87 -2.19
CA MET A 581 24.81 13.73 -1.06
C MET A 581 24.79 15.22 -1.47
N ASP A 582 25.78 15.67 -2.25
CA ASP A 582 25.82 17.05 -2.78
C ASP A 582 24.63 17.33 -3.70
N THR A 583 24.28 16.37 -4.55
CA THR A 583 23.21 16.51 -5.55
C THR A 583 21.84 16.70 -4.91
N ILE A 584 21.48 15.89 -3.90
CA ILE A 584 20.17 16.01 -3.24
C ILE A 584 20.07 17.31 -2.43
N VAL A 585 21.15 17.71 -1.74
CA VAL A 585 21.21 18.96 -0.97
C VAL A 585 21.09 20.16 -1.90
N GLN A 586 21.84 20.19 -3.00
CA GLN A 586 21.76 21.26 -3.99
C GLN A 586 20.34 21.40 -4.53
N TYR A 587 19.69 20.28 -4.89
CA TYR A 587 18.33 20.33 -5.42
C TYR A 587 17.32 20.86 -4.39
N GLU A 588 17.38 20.39 -3.15
CA GLU A 588 16.48 20.85 -2.10
C GLU A 588 16.69 22.33 -1.76
N LEU A 589 17.94 22.77 -1.64
CA LEU A 589 18.27 24.16 -1.35
C LEU A 589 17.78 25.09 -2.48
N GLU A 590 18.06 24.75 -3.75
CA GLU A 590 17.67 25.58 -4.89
C GLU A 590 16.16 25.72 -5.04
N ASN A 591 15.41 24.65 -4.75
CA ASN A 591 13.97 24.57 -5.00
C ASN A 591 13.11 24.93 -3.78
N TYR A 592 13.59 24.72 -2.56
CA TYR A 592 12.81 24.86 -1.33
C TYR A 592 13.52 25.69 -0.25
N ASN A 593 14.82 25.96 -0.39
CA ASN A 593 15.65 26.67 0.59
C ASN A 593 15.72 25.95 1.94
N TRP A 594 15.85 24.62 1.90
CA TRP A 594 15.98 23.72 3.04
C TRP A 594 17.32 22.97 3.01
N ILE A 595 17.80 22.62 4.21
CA ILE A 595 18.87 21.63 4.42
C ILE A 595 18.52 20.76 5.64
N ARG A 596 19.15 19.59 5.75
CA ARG A 596 18.92 18.65 6.86
C ARG A 596 20.14 17.74 7.07
N PRO A 597 20.23 17.02 8.20
CA PRO A 597 21.22 15.98 8.43
C PRO A 597 21.26 14.96 7.30
N MET A 598 22.46 14.53 6.94
CA MET A 598 22.68 13.57 5.86
C MET A 598 23.38 12.29 6.36
N SER A 599 22.96 11.16 5.81
CA SER A 599 23.62 9.87 5.95
C SER A 599 23.40 9.01 4.70
N PHE A 600 24.01 7.84 4.69
CA PHE A 600 23.78 6.77 3.73
C PHE A 600 23.76 5.44 4.46
N THR A 601 23.03 4.48 3.90
CA THR A 601 22.92 3.12 4.46
C THR A 601 24.30 2.48 4.45
N ASN A 602 24.71 1.94 5.58
CA ASN A 602 25.81 0.99 5.68
C ASN A 602 25.33 -0.22 6.47
N TRP A 603 26.02 -1.35 6.37
CA TRP A 603 25.80 -2.46 7.28
C TRP A 603 27.12 -3.20 7.52
N VAL A 604 27.05 -4.21 8.37
CA VAL A 604 28.23 -4.87 8.92
C VAL A 604 29.20 -5.40 7.86
N THR A 605 28.73 -5.99 6.76
CA THR A 605 29.60 -6.53 5.68
C THR A 605 30.45 -5.47 4.96
N THR A 606 30.01 -4.22 4.96
CA THR A 606 30.74 -3.11 4.32
C THR A 606 31.15 -2.04 5.33
N ASP A 607 31.25 -2.40 6.60
CA ASP A 607 31.70 -1.51 7.64
C ASP A 607 33.20 -1.16 7.49
N ILE A 608 33.72 -0.33 8.39
CA ILE A 608 35.09 0.19 8.32
C ILE A 608 36.10 -0.66 9.11
N LEU A 609 35.64 -1.73 9.75
CA LEU A 609 36.43 -2.60 10.59
C LEU A 609 37.01 -3.74 9.75
N ASP A 610 38.07 -4.37 10.26
CA ASP A 610 38.62 -5.60 9.67
C ASP A 610 38.11 -6.79 10.51
N HIS A 611 37.49 -7.79 9.88
CA HIS A 611 36.89 -8.94 10.57
C HIS A 611 37.63 -10.25 10.26
N PRO A 612 38.86 -10.46 10.77
CA PRO A 612 39.67 -11.63 10.41
C PRO A 612 39.05 -12.99 10.81
N ALA A 613 38.07 -13.00 11.71
CA ALA A 613 37.33 -14.20 12.12
C ALA A 613 36.22 -14.61 11.14
N GLU A 614 35.85 -13.73 10.21
CA GLU A 614 34.76 -13.93 9.25
C GLU A 614 35.10 -15.05 8.25
N PRO A 615 34.33 -16.15 8.21
CA PRO A 615 34.56 -17.24 7.25
C PRO A 615 34.23 -16.87 5.79
N ASN A 616 33.22 -16.05 5.55
CA ASN A 616 32.84 -15.65 4.21
C ASN A 616 33.58 -14.38 3.80
N LYS A 617 34.58 -14.52 2.93
CA LYS A 617 35.38 -13.40 2.42
C LYS A 617 34.57 -12.28 1.75
N GLY A 618 33.35 -12.57 1.29
CA GLY A 618 32.45 -11.54 0.76
C GLY A 618 31.96 -10.57 1.85
N GLU A 619 31.85 -11.05 3.09
CA GLU A 619 31.35 -10.31 4.25
C GLU A 619 32.41 -9.40 4.90
N ASP A 620 33.68 -9.50 4.48
CA ASP A 620 34.80 -8.66 4.93
C ASP A 620 35.67 -8.28 3.71
N LEU A 621 35.03 -8.02 2.57
CA LEU A 621 35.72 -7.81 1.29
C LEU A 621 36.23 -6.38 1.11
N VAL A 622 35.40 -5.40 1.50
CA VAL A 622 35.67 -3.98 1.28
C VAL A 622 34.84 -3.12 2.23
N GLY A 623 35.50 -2.20 2.93
CA GLY A 623 34.82 -1.20 3.75
C GLY A 623 34.45 0.08 3.02
N VAL A 624 33.28 0.62 3.39
CA VAL A 624 32.73 1.92 2.98
C VAL A 624 32.83 2.90 4.15
N ASP A 625 33.71 3.91 4.04
CA ASP A 625 34.06 4.77 5.19
C ASP A 625 33.38 6.15 5.18
N PRO A 626 32.34 6.40 6.00
CA PRO A 626 31.71 7.72 6.07
C PRO A 626 32.63 8.78 6.71
N ASN A 627 33.68 8.40 7.45
CA ASN A 627 34.57 9.32 8.14
C ASN A 627 35.46 10.13 7.17
N VAL A 628 35.62 9.69 5.93
CA VAL A 628 36.36 10.44 4.90
C VAL A 628 35.54 11.54 4.24
N ILE A 629 34.21 11.55 4.42
CA ILE A 629 33.31 12.58 3.87
C ILE A 629 33.16 13.72 4.89
N TYR A 630 33.28 14.96 4.45
CA TYR A 630 33.18 16.17 5.28
C TYR A 630 32.18 17.16 4.68
N THR A 631 31.38 17.77 5.54
CA THR A 631 30.47 18.86 5.16
C THR A 631 31.23 20.16 4.84
N LYS A 632 30.59 21.02 4.04
CA LYS A 632 31.03 22.35 3.63
C LYS A 632 29.85 23.32 3.66
N ASN A 633 30.16 24.61 3.65
CA ASN A 633 29.20 25.72 3.53
C ASN A 633 27.97 25.54 4.46
N GLU A 634 26.75 25.65 3.92
CA GLU A 634 25.48 25.54 4.64
C GLU A 634 25.31 24.20 5.36
N MET A 635 25.84 23.09 4.83
CA MET A 635 25.75 21.78 5.46
C MET A 635 26.51 21.68 6.80
N ASN A 636 27.41 22.62 7.12
CA ASN A 636 28.00 22.69 8.46
C ASN A 636 26.99 23.02 9.57
N LEU A 637 25.78 23.51 9.21
CA LEU A 637 24.71 23.82 10.16
C LEU A 637 23.96 22.58 10.64
N THR A 638 23.81 21.57 9.76
CA THR A 638 23.03 20.36 10.02
C THR A 638 23.90 19.11 10.18
N GLN A 639 25.11 19.13 9.60
CA GLN A 639 26.13 18.08 9.69
C GLN A 639 25.64 16.72 9.13
N GLN A 640 26.41 15.66 9.38
CA GLN A 640 26.13 14.29 8.92
C GLN A 640 26.28 13.30 10.08
N PHE A 641 25.71 12.11 9.94
CA PHE A 641 25.81 10.99 10.88
C PHE A 641 26.08 9.68 10.13
N ALA A 642 26.66 8.69 10.80
CA ALA A 642 26.82 7.35 10.24
C ALA A 642 25.58 6.50 10.56
N SER A 643 25.14 5.66 9.63
CA SER A 643 23.96 4.80 9.82
C SER A 643 24.29 3.35 9.46
N TYR A 644 24.02 2.43 10.40
CA TYR A 644 24.35 1.01 10.26
C TYR A 644 23.14 0.13 10.54
N HIS A 645 22.90 -0.88 9.70
CA HIS A 645 22.06 -2.02 10.06
C HIS A 645 22.94 -3.03 10.81
N ILE A 646 22.54 -3.41 12.02
CA ILE A 646 23.35 -4.25 12.91
C ILE A 646 22.44 -5.28 13.57
N TYR A 647 22.57 -6.54 13.16
CA TYR A 647 21.85 -7.68 13.70
C TYR A 647 22.79 -8.52 14.58
N PRO A 648 22.31 -9.10 15.69
CA PRO A 648 23.20 -9.77 16.66
C PRO A 648 23.74 -11.13 16.20
N TYR A 649 23.22 -11.68 15.10
CA TYR A 649 23.47 -13.06 14.66
C TYR A 649 24.26 -13.19 13.35
N TYR A 650 24.41 -12.11 12.58
CA TYR A 650 25.03 -12.12 11.25
C TYR A 650 25.76 -10.78 10.99
N PRO A 651 26.93 -10.77 10.34
CA PRO A 651 27.72 -11.89 9.80
C PRO A 651 28.31 -12.82 10.87
N ASP A 652 28.98 -13.88 10.42
CA ASP A 652 29.40 -15.00 11.26
C ASP A 652 30.50 -14.64 12.27
N PHE A 653 31.27 -13.57 12.06
CA PHE A 653 32.26 -13.13 13.03
C PHE A 653 31.66 -12.81 14.42
N PHE A 654 30.39 -12.37 14.50
CA PHE A 654 29.68 -12.17 15.78
C PHE A 654 29.63 -13.44 16.63
N ASN A 655 29.69 -14.61 15.97
CA ASN A 655 29.51 -15.92 16.56
C ASN A 655 30.84 -16.66 16.78
N PHE A 656 31.94 -16.19 16.19
CA PHE A 656 33.23 -16.90 16.18
C PHE A 656 34.44 -16.09 16.64
N ASP A 657 34.39 -14.75 16.65
CA ASP A 657 35.50 -13.94 17.13
C ASP A 657 35.66 -14.09 18.65
N GLU A 658 36.79 -14.64 19.10
CA GLU A 658 37.02 -14.90 20.52
C GLU A 658 37.06 -13.62 21.37
N SER A 659 37.44 -12.48 20.79
CA SER A 659 37.43 -11.21 21.51
C SER A 659 36.01 -10.74 21.78
N TYR A 660 35.11 -10.90 20.79
CA TYR A 660 33.71 -10.52 20.92
C TYR A 660 32.96 -11.47 21.86
N LEU A 661 33.20 -12.78 21.74
CA LEU A 661 32.56 -13.79 22.61
C LEU A 661 32.97 -13.68 24.08
N ASN A 662 34.12 -13.07 24.38
CA ASN A 662 34.60 -12.86 25.74
C ASN A 662 34.44 -11.42 26.23
N TYR A 663 33.92 -10.50 25.40
CA TYR A 663 33.60 -9.14 25.81
C TYR A 663 32.50 -9.15 26.87
N VAL A 664 32.66 -8.31 27.89
CA VAL A 664 31.72 -8.19 29.00
C VAL A 664 31.08 -6.82 28.95
N ASP A 665 29.76 -6.78 28.83
CA ASP A 665 29.01 -5.55 28.68
C ASP A 665 28.83 -4.77 29.99
N HIS A 666 28.08 -3.68 29.91
CA HIS A 666 27.76 -2.79 31.03
C HIS A 666 26.91 -3.46 32.13
N ARG A 667 26.32 -4.63 31.87
CA ARG A 667 25.56 -5.45 32.84
C ARG A 667 26.43 -6.55 33.47
N GLY A 668 27.65 -6.77 32.98
CA GLY A 668 28.55 -7.81 33.46
C GLY A 668 28.36 -9.16 32.76
N GLU A 669 27.67 -9.17 31.62
CA GLU A 669 27.34 -10.35 30.84
C GLU A 669 28.18 -10.44 29.56
N ARG A 670 28.36 -11.65 29.02
CA ARG A 670 29.07 -11.82 27.75
C ARG A 670 28.20 -11.39 26.59
N ASN A 671 28.74 -10.57 25.69
CA ASN A 671 27.93 -9.89 24.70
C ASN A 671 28.76 -9.49 23.47
N SER A 672 28.61 -10.25 22.37
CA SER A 672 29.31 -9.95 21.11
C SER A 672 28.74 -8.73 20.38
N TYR A 673 27.45 -8.42 20.57
CA TYR A 673 26.83 -7.23 20.00
C TYR A 673 27.41 -5.95 20.58
N ALA A 674 27.53 -5.86 21.91
CA ALA A 674 28.15 -4.72 22.58
C ALA A 674 29.65 -4.58 22.25
N ALA A 675 30.36 -5.70 22.01
CA ALA A 675 31.76 -5.68 21.58
C ALA A 675 31.91 -4.96 20.24
N TYR A 676 31.07 -5.34 19.27
CA TYR A 676 31.04 -4.73 17.95
C TYR A 676 30.67 -3.25 18.02
N LEU A 677 29.64 -2.89 18.79
CA LEU A 677 29.24 -1.48 18.94
C LEU A 677 30.37 -0.61 19.49
N ALA A 678 31.12 -1.11 20.49
CA ALA A 678 32.25 -0.41 21.07
C ALA A 678 33.39 -0.22 20.06
N GLU A 679 33.75 -1.26 19.31
CA GLU A 679 34.81 -1.16 18.29
C GLU A 679 34.41 -0.24 17.13
N LEU A 680 33.16 -0.34 16.66
CA LEU A 680 32.62 0.54 15.63
C LEU A 680 32.61 1.99 16.10
N HIS A 681 32.16 2.25 17.33
CA HIS A 681 32.14 3.61 17.90
C HIS A 681 33.55 4.21 18.01
N ASP A 682 34.53 3.45 18.49
CA ASP A 682 35.92 3.88 18.58
C ASP A 682 36.53 4.20 17.20
N ALA A 683 36.09 3.51 16.14
CA ALA A 683 36.54 3.73 14.78
C ALA A 683 35.90 4.95 14.09
N HIS A 684 34.84 5.55 14.66
CA HIS A 684 34.09 6.63 14.03
C HIS A 684 34.44 8.04 14.55
N ARG A 685 34.55 8.97 13.60
CA ARG A 685 34.49 10.42 13.85
C ARG A 685 33.05 10.92 13.95
N LEU A 686 32.12 10.26 13.25
CA LEU A 686 30.72 10.66 13.17
C LEU A 686 29.90 9.97 14.26
N PRO A 687 28.86 10.64 14.79
CA PRO A 687 27.89 9.96 15.64
C PRO A 687 27.16 8.87 14.86
N ILE A 688 26.95 7.72 15.49
CA ILE A 688 26.37 6.53 14.86
C ILE A 688 24.90 6.40 15.25
N LEU A 689 24.04 6.19 14.26
CA LEU A 689 22.67 5.70 14.43
C LEU A 689 22.64 4.22 14.05
N VAL A 690 22.13 3.37 14.94
CA VAL A 690 21.79 1.99 14.57
C VAL A 690 20.45 2.04 13.82
N ALA A 691 20.52 2.13 12.51
CA ALA A 691 19.38 2.37 11.64
C ALA A 691 18.49 1.13 11.45
N GLU A 692 19.01 -0.07 11.77
CA GLU A 692 18.23 -1.29 11.93
C GLU A 692 18.86 -2.17 13.00
N PHE A 693 18.03 -2.73 13.87
CA PHE A 693 18.36 -3.84 14.76
C PHE A 693 17.09 -4.61 15.11
N GLY A 694 17.22 -5.89 15.44
CA GLY A 694 16.08 -6.69 15.87
C GLY A 694 16.31 -8.19 15.71
N VAL A 695 15.31 -8.96 16.10
CA VAL A 695 15.23 -10.42 15.91
C VAL A 695 13.78 -10.80 15.56
N PRO A 696 13.54 -11.87 14.78
CA PRO A 696 12.18 -12.28 14.43
C PRO A 696 11.55 -13.19 15.49
N SER A 697 10.25 -13.02 15.76
CA SER A 697 9.45 -13.90 16.63
C SER A 697 8.88 -15.10 15.86
N SER A 698 9.75 -15.84 15.16
CA SER A 698 9.35 -16.94 14.28
C SER A 698 9.54 -18.33 14.86
N ARG A 699 8.72 -19.28 14.37
CA ARG A 699 8.91 -20.71 14.65
C ARG A 699 10.16 -21.27 13.98
N GLY A 700 10.39 -20.89 12.71
CA GLY A 700 11.59 -21.30 11.97
C GLY A 700 12.84 -20.55 12.43
N LEU A 701 13.99 -21.22 12.30
CA LEU A 701 15.35 -20.76 12.57
C LEU A 701 16.15 -20.66 11.28
N THR A 702 16.91 -19.58 11.12
CA THR A 702 17.83 -19.39 9.99
C THR A 702 19.28 -19.27 10.43
N HIS A 703 19.53 -18.64 11.58
CA HIS A 703 20.88 -18.45 12.10
C HIS A 703 20.89 -18.56 13.62
N GLU A 704 21.91 -19.22 14.16
CA GLU A 704 22.15 -19.29 15.61
C GLU A 704 23.12 -18.19 16.06
N ASN A 705 22.93 -17.72 17.29
CA ASN A 705 23.86 -16.86 18.02
C ASN A 705 24.27 -17.55 19.34
N PRO A 706 25.54 -17.49 19.78
CA PRO A 706 26.03 -18.16 21.00
C PRO A 706 25.33 -17.77 22.31
N PHE A 707 24.66 -16.63 22.35
CA PHE A 707 23.93 -16.10 23.51
C PHE A 707 22.41 -16.27 23.39
N GLY A 708 21.92 -16.93 22.33
CA GLY A 708 20.50 -17.19 22.11
C GLY A 708 19.75 -16.10 21.35
N TRP A 709 20.44 -15.05 20.87
CA TRP A 709 19.86 -13.99 20.04
C TRP A 709 19.73 -14.42 18.57
N ASN A 710 19.05 -15.53 18.37
CA ASN A 710 18.96 -16.23 17.10
C ASN A 710 18.13 -15.45 16.07
N GLN A 711 18.38 -15.73 14.80
CA GLN A 711 17.49 -15.33 13.71
C GLN A 711 16.33 -16.32 13.61
N GLY A 712 15.41 -16.23 14.57
CA GLY A 712 14.21 -17.06 14.67
C GLY A 712 14.28 -18.13 15.75
N GLN A 713 13.24 -18.96 15.82
CA GLN A 713 12.95 -19.86 16.95
C GLN A 713 12.82 -19.11 18.29
N LEU A 714 12.20 -17.93 18.24
CA LEU A 714 12.00 -17.04 19.38
C LEU A 714 10.51 -16.73 19.54
N SER A 715 10.01 -16.69 20.78
CA SER A 715 8.66 -16.24 21.05
C SER A 715 8.52 -14.73 20.90
N GLU A 716 7.29 -14.22 20.84
CA GLU A 716 7.02 -12.78 20.86
C GLU A 716 7.59 -12.10 22.13
N LYS A 717 7.60 -12.81 23.24
CA LYS A 717 8.21 -12.36 24.48
C LYS A 717 9.73 -12.29 24.35
N ASP A 718 10.37 -13.36 23.88
CA ASP A 718 11.83 -13.41 23.68
C ASP A 718 12.28 -12.29 22.74
N GLN A 719 11.52 -12.03 21.66
CA GLN A 719 11.77 -10.91 20.75
C GLN A 719 11.82 -9.57 21.49
N GLY A 720 10.82 -9.28 22.34
CA GLY A 720 10.78 -8.02 23.09
C GLY A 720 11.92 -7.87 24.10
N GLU A 721 12.25 -8.96 24.80
CA GLU A 721 13.37 -8.98 25.76
C GLU A 721 14.71 -8.74 25.04
N ILE A 722 14.95 -9.43 23.93
CA ILE A 722 16.18 -9.27 23.14
C ILE A 722 16.28 -7.86 22.53
N ILE A 723 15.20 -7.33 21.94
CA ILE A 723 15.18 -5.94 21.44
C ILE A 723 15.54 -4.95 22.55
N SER A 724 15.04 -5.18 23.77
CA SER A 724 15.36 -4.33 24.92
C SER A 724 16.84 -4.39 25.27
N HIS A 725 17.41 -5.59 25.36
CA HIS A 725 18.84 -5.80 25.60
C HIS A 725 19.72 -5.09 24.57
N LEU A 726 19.41 -5.24 23.28
CA LEU A 726 20.17 -4.61 22.18
C LEU A 726 20.06 -3.08 22.22
N PHE A 727 18.87 -2.53 22.47
CA PHE A 727 18.68 -1.08 22.57
C PHE A 727 19.42 -0.48 23.77
N GLU A 728 19.43 -1.16 24.92
CA GLU A 728 20.21 -0.75 26.08
C GLU A 728 21.72 -0.72 25.77
N ASP A 729 22.25 -1.68 25.00
CA ASP A 729 23.65 -1.65 24.57
C ASP A 729 23.97 -0.44 23.69
N ILE A 730 23.07 -0.13 22.74
CA ILE A 730 23.18 1.06 21.89
C ILE A 730 23.21 2.34 22.74
N VAL A 731 22.36 2.42 23.77
CA VAL A 731 22.31 3.59 24.66
C VAL A 731 23.53 3.65 25.59
N ALA A 732 23.97 2.51 26.13
CA ALA A 732 25.13 2.41 27.01
C ALA A 732 26.43 2.83 26.30
N GLU A 733 26.55 2.48 25.02
CA GLU A 733 27.66 2.89 24.13
C GLU A 733 27.53 4.36 23.66
N LYS A 734 26.45 5.06 24.07
CA LYS A 734 26.20 6.48 23.80
C LYS A 734 26.02 6.82 22.31
N LEU A 735 25.50 5.88 21.53
CA LEU A 735 25.14 6.12 20.13
C LEU A 735 23.87 7.00 20.02
N LEU A 736 23.51 7.44 18.82
CA LEU A 736 22.37 8.35 18.57
C LEU A 736 21.00 7.74 18.91
N GLY A 737 20.93 6.41 19.05
CA GLY A 737 19.71 5.65 19.29
C GLY A 737 19.56 4.53 18.27
N GLY A 738 18.34 3.98 18.16
CA GLY A 738 18.07 2.79 17.38
C GLY A 738 16.68 2.81 16.72
N LEU A 739 16.59 2.14 15.58
CA LEU A 739 15.34 1.86 14.89
C LEU A 739 15.10 0.34 14.83
N VAL A 740 14.04 -0.12 15.48
CA VAL A 740 13.67 -1.54 15.48
C VAL A 740 13.24 -1.94 14.06
N PHE A 741 13.83 -3.01 13.54
CA PHE A 741 13.36 -3.68 12.33
C PHE A 741 12.41 -4.79 12.74
N THR A 742 11.09 -4.64 12.57
CA THR A 742 10.36 -3.55 11.88
C THR A 742 8.99 -3.31 12.54
N TRP A 743 8.20 -2.35 12.06
CA TRP A 743 6.87 -2.09 12.60
C TRP A 743 5.92 -3.29 12.42
N GLN A 744 5.72 -3.75 11.19
CA GLN A 744 4.75 -4.81 10.85
C GLN A 744 5.39 -6.05 10.24
N ASP A 745 4.77 -7.22 10.46
CA ASP A 745 5.14 -8.47 9.78
C ASP A 745 4.93 -8.36 8.26
N GLU A 746 5.81 -8.96 7.47
CA GLU A 746 5.81 -8.81 6.01
C GLU A 746 5.81 -10.17 5.30
N TRP A 747 4.62 -10.68 4.96
CA TRP A 747 4.42 -12.05 4.45
C TRP A 747 5.09 -12.34 3.09
N PHE A 748 5.44 -11.31 2.32
CA PHE A 748 6.11 -11.50 1.04
C PHE A 748 7.59 -11.89 1.18
N LYS A 749 8.19 -11.66 2.35
CA LYS A 749 9.62 -11.88 2.58
C LYS A 749 10.00 -13.35 2.52
N ARG A 750 11.28 -13.58 2.21
CA ARG A 750 11.91 -14.89 2.01
C ARG A 750 13.25 -14.95 2.74
N THR A 751 13.66 -16.15 3.13
CA THR A 751 15.01 -16.43 3.63
C THR A 751 15.68 -17.52 2.79
N TRP A 752 17.02 -17.54 2.76
CA TRP A 752 17.79 -18.42 1.88
C TRP A 752 17.58 -19.92 2.14
N ASN A 753 17.29 -20.34 3.38
CA ASN A 753 17.11 -21.76 3.73
C ASN A 753 15.69 -22.27 3.47
N THR A 754 14.71 -21.39 3.21
CA THR A 754 13.32 -21.76 2.85
C THR A 754 12.89 -21.27 1.46
N VAL A 755 13.71 -20.51 0.73
CA VAL A 755 13.34 -19.89 -0.56
C VAL A 755 12.91 -20.91 -1.63
N ASP A 756 13.47 -22.12 -1.58
CA ASP A 756 13.13 -23.21 -2.51
C ASP A 756 11.88 -24.01 -2.10
N TYR A 757 11.26 -23.67 -0.96
CA TYR A 757 10.15 -24.46 -0.39
C TYR A 757 8.76 -23.89 -0.70
N ASP A 758 8.67 -22.62 -1.11
CA ASP A 758 7.40 -21.94 -1.38
C ASP A 758 7.23 -21.54 -2.85
N ASN A 759 6.05 -21.03 -3.19
CA ASN A 759 5.81 -20.40 -4.47
C ASN A 759 6.15 -18.89 -4.40
N PRO A 760 7.17 -18.41 -5.14
CA PRO A 760 7.62 -17.01 -5.05
C PRO A 760 6.56 -16.00 -5.48
N ASP A 761 5.65 -16.39 -6.38
CA ASP A 761 4.60 -15.51 -6.91
C ASP A 761 3.38 -15.44 -5.97
N ARG A 762 3.41 -16.19 -4.86
CA ARG A 762 2.25 -16.36 -3.96
C ARG A 762 2.53 -16.05 -2.49
N ARG A 763 3.74 -15.63 -2.12
CA ARG A 763 4.14 -15.36 -0.73
C ARG A 763 3.21 -14.40 0.04
N PRO A 764 2.70 -13.29 -0.54
CA PRO A 764 1.83 -12.39 0.21
C PRO A 764 0.46 -12.97 0.60
N PHE A 765 0.03 -14.07 -0.02
CA PHE A 765 -1.35 -14.57 0.13
C PHE A 765 -1.53 -15.55 1.28
N TRP A 766 -0.47 -15.87 2.02
CA TRP A 766 -0.51 -16.74 3.19
C TRP A 766 0.68 -16.42 4.10
N SER A 767 0.60 -16.78 5.39
CA SER A 767 1.66 -16.49 6.35
C SER A 767 2.52 -17.73 6.58
N ASN A 768 3.82 -17.65 6.32
CA ASN A 768 4.73 -18.77 6.50
C ASN A 768 5.41 -18.70 7.87
N ALA A 769 4.87 -19.47 8.83
CA ALA A 769 5.42 -19.51 10.20
C ALA A 769 6.89 -19.99 10.27
N GLN A 770 7.35 -20.72 9.25
CA GLN A 770 8.71 -21.28 9.17
C GLN A 770 9.73 -20.31 8.54
N THR A 771 9.29 -19.23 7.90
CA THR A 771 10.17 -18.23 7.30
C THR A 771 10.34 -17.07 8.28
N ASN A 772 11.53 -16.95 8.87
CA ASN A 772 11.85 -15.96 9.89
C ASN A 772 11.66 -14.51 9.41
N GLU A 773 12.03 -14.22 8.15
CA GLU A 773 11.98 -12.87 7.57
C GLU A 773 10.56 -12.27 7.52
N GLN A 774 9.53 -13.11 7.61
CA GLN A 774 8.14 -12.63 7.63
C GLN A 774 7.69 -12.09 9.00
N GLN A 775 8.45 -12.37 10.08
CA GLN A 775 7.97 -12.25 11.47
C GLN A 775 8.79 -11.28 12.35
N PHE A 776 9.41 -10.27 11.74
CA PHE A 776 10.16 -9.22 12.46
C PHE A 776 9.29 -8.12 13.09
N GLY A 777 8.03 -7.99 12.66
CA GLY A 777 7.15 -6.92 13.09
C GLY A 777 6.88 -6.94 14.59
N LEU A 778 6.59 -5.77 15.16
CA LEU A 778 5.92 -5.62 16.46
C LEU A 778 4.38 -5.72 16.33
N LEU A 779 3.87 -5.49 15.12
CA LEU A 779 2.50 -5.73 14.67
C LEU A 779 2.44 -6.99 13.80
N SER A 780 1.55 -7.92 14.13
CA SER A 780 1.27 -9.11 13.32
C SER A 780 -0.08 -9.02 12.60
N PHE A 781 -0.30 -9.94 11.67
CA PHE A 781 -1.52 -10.07 10.87
C PHE A 781 -2.23 -11.42 11.12
N ASP A 782 -2.20 -11.91 12.35
CA ASP A 782 -2.71 -13.25 12.68
C ASP A 782 -4.22 -13.26 12.92
N ARG A 783 -4.94 -14.17 12.25
CA ARG A 783 -6.37 -14.41 12.53
C ARG A 783 -6.62 -15.16 13.83
N HIS A 784 -5.69 -16.03 14.24
CA HIS A 784 -5.85 -16.97 15.35
C HIS A 784 -7.24 -17.63 15.36
N LYS A 785 -7.66 -18.17 14.21
CA LYS A 785 -9.00 -18.77 14.05
C LYS A 785 -9.27 -19.83 15.11
N VAL A 786 -8.23 -20.58 15.45
CA VAL A 786 -8.19 -21.52 16.58
C VAL A 786 -7.00 -21.14 17.45
N GLN A 787 -7.26 -20.95 18.73
CA GLN A 787 -6.28 -20.70 19.77
C GLN A 787 -6.07 -22.03 20.50
N ILE A 788 -4.88 -22.62 20.39
CA ILE A 788 -4.57 -23.90 21.04
C ILE A 788 -4.41 -23.71 22.56
N ASP A 789 -5.53 -23.67 23.29
CA ASP A 789 -5.58 -23.32 24.72
C ASP A 789 -6.44 -24.26 25.56
N GLY A 790 -6.97 -25.31 24.94
CA GLY A 790 -7.82 -26.27 25.61
C GLY A 790 -9.28 -25.87 25.66
N ASN A 791 -9.71 -24.83 24.92
CA ASN A 791 -11.12 -24.45 24.76
C ASN A 791 -11.68 -24.81 23.37
N SER A 792 -12.77 -25.58 23.37
CA SER A 792 -13.46 -25.99 22.14
C SER A 792 -14.35 -24.93 21.49
N ASP A 793 -14.62 -23.80 22.16
CA ASP A 793 -15.64 -22.81 21.77
C ASP A 793 -15.41 -22.21 20.36
N GLU A 794 -14.16 -22.14 19.92
CA GLU A 794 -13.76 -21.54 18.64
C GLU A 794 -13.93 -22.49 17.44
N TRP A 795 -14.14 -23.78 17.71
CA TRP A 795 -14.30 -24.80 16.68
C TRP A 795 -15.73 -24.82 16.15
N GLU A 796 -15.92 -24.22 14.97
CA GLU A 796 -17.20 -24.21 14.26
C GLU A 796 -17.38 -25.42 13.32
N THR A 797 -16.33 -26.22 13.11
CA THR A 797 -16.35 -27.35 12.15
C THR A 797 -17.02 -28.60 12.73
N THR A 798 -17.64 -29.39 11.85
CA THR A 798 -18.17 -30.71 12.23
C THR A 798 -17.05 -31.72 12.37
N ALA A 799 -17.23 -32.69 13.26
CA ALA A 799 -16.25 -33.76 13.46
C ALA A 799 -16.00 -34.53 12.16
N LEU A 800 -14.72 -34.65 11.78
CA LEU A 800 -14.28 -35.55 10.72
C LEU A 800 -14.57 -37.00 11.12
N TYR A 801 -14.31 -37.35 12.39
CA TYR A 801 -14.68 -38.63 12.98
C TYR A 801 -15.40 -38.40 14.31
N GLU A 802 -16.37 -39.25 14.62
CA GLU A 802 -17.09 -39.22 15.90
C GLU A 802 -17.40 -40.64 16.34
N SER A 803 -17.22 -40.93 17.63
CA SER A 803 -17.59 -42.19 18.24
C SER A 803 -17.86 -42.03 19.73
N LYS A 804 -18.95 -42.63 20.21
CA LYS A 804 -19.37 -42.51 21.62
C LYS A 804 -18.69 -43.53 22.53
N ASP A 805 -18.37 -44.70 21.99
CA ASP A 805 -17.99 -45.89 22.75
C ASP A 805 -16.48 -46.24 22.67
N SER A 806 -15.68 -45.46 21.93
CA SER A 806 -14.23 -45.68 21.75
C SER A 806 -13.38 -44.77 22.66
N ILE A 807 -12.06 -44.93 22.68
CA ILE A 807 -11.16 -44.06 23.46
C ILE A 807 -11.14 -42.66 22.85
N MET A 808 -10.88 -42.57 21.55
CA MET A 808 -11.00 -41.34 20.79
C MET A 808 -12.48 -41.07 20.53
N LYS A 809 -12.95 -39.89 20.91
CA LYS A 809 -14.37 -39.50 20.87
C LYS A 809 -14.71 -38.67 19.63
N GLY A 810 -13.82 -37.76 19.24
CA GLY A 810 -14.03 -36.90 18.09
C GLY A 810 -12.71 -36.40 17.53
N LEU A 811 -12.60 -36.34 16.20
CA LEU A 811 -11.49 -35.71 15.49
C LEU A 811 -12.03 -34.57 14.64
N TYR A 812 -11.49 -33.38 14.78
CA TYR A 812 -11.90 -32.16 14.10
C TYR A 812 -10.70 -31.55 13.38
N VAL A 813 -10.97 -30.90 12.25
CA VAL A 813 -9.93 -30.28 11.44
C VAL A 813 -10.44 -28.91 10.99
N ASP A 814 -9.56 -27.93 11.02
CA ASP A 814 -9.81 -26.60 10.49
C ASP A 814 -8.50 -25.98 9.94
N HIS A 815 -8.56 -24.77 9.40
CA HIS A 815 -7.41 -24.07 8.87
C HIS A 815 -7.58 -22.54 8.91
N ASP A 816 -6.45 -21.86 8.79
CA ASP A 816 -6.36 -20.46 8.38
C ASP A 816 -5.20 -20.25 7.40
N GLU A 817 -4.88 -18.99 7.15
CA GLU A 817 -3.84 -18.54 6.23
C GLU A 817 -2.41 -18.93 6.67
N ARG A 818 -2.22 -19.42 7.90
CA ARG A 818 -0.92 -19.75 8.48
C ARG A 818 -0.80 -21.23 8.89
N TYR A 819 -1.89 -21.84 9.35
CA TYR A 819 -1.87 -23.16 9.97
C TYR A 819 -3.00 -24.09 9.48
N LEU A 820 -2.70 -25.40 9.50
CA LEU A 820 -3.69 -26.47 9.58
C LEU A 820 -3.91 -26.83 11.06
N TYR A 821 -5.15 -26.82 11.52
CA TYR A 821 -5.53 -27.14 12.90
C TYR A 821 -6.15 -28.54 13.00
N ILE A 822 -5.79 -29.29 14.03
CA ILE A 822 -6.36 -30.61 14.33
C ILE A 822 -6.74 -30.65 15.81
N ARG A 823 -7.97 -31.08 16.13
CA ARG A 823 -8.39 -31.37 17.50
C ARG A 823 -8.80 -32.81 17.66
N LEU A 824 -8.35 -33.43 18.75
CA LEU A 824 -8.77 -34.76 19.18
C LEU A 824 -9.36 -34.72 20.57
N ASP A 825 -10.63 -35.11 20.68
CA ASP A 825 -11.29 -35.38 21.95
C ASP A 825 -11.12 -36.88 22.26
N TYR A 826 -10.71 -37.21 23.48
CA TYR A 826 -10.46 -38.59 23.92
C TYR A 826 -10.86 -38.80 25.38
N ASP A 827 -11.00 -40.07 25.78
CA ASP A 827 -11.27 -40.42 27.17
C ASP A 827 -10.07 -40.05 28.05
N LYS A 828 -10.24 -39.04 28.91
CA LYS A 828 -9.21 -38.52 29.82
C LYS A 828 -8.61 -39.56 30.78
N GLU A 829 -9.31 -40.67 31.04
CA GLU A 829 -8.78 -41.76 31.85
C GLU A 829 -7.76 -42.63 31.08
N SER A 830 -7.69 -42.48 29.76
CA SER A 830 -6.77 -43.21 28.90
C SER A 830 -5.33 -42.72 29.07
N LYS A 831 -4.44 -43.66 29.36
CA LYS A 831 -3.00 -43.42 29.54
C LYS A 831 -2.25 -43.85 28.28
N GLY A 832 -2.32 -43.02 27.25
CA GLY A 832 -1.74 -43.26 25.94
C GLY A 832 -1.41 -41.97 25.21
N TYR A 833 -1.17 -42.07 23.90
CA TYR A 833 -0.87 -40.95 23.03
C TYR A 833 -1.37 -41.21 21.60
N PRO A 834 -1.78 -40.16 20.86
CA PRO A 834 -2.16 -40.29 19.47
C PRO A 834 -0.95 -40.19 18.52
N ILE A 835 -1.11 -40.80 17.35
CA ILE A 835 -0.34 -40.51 16.14
C ILE A 835 -1.34 -40.13 15.05
N PHE A 836 -1.26 -38.91 14.52
CA PHE A 836 -2.04 -38.49 13.36
C PHE A 836 -1.31 -38.86 12.07
N LEU A 837 -2.07 -39.25 11.05
CA LEU A 837 -1.57 -39.67 9.75
C LEU A 837 -2.12 -38.73 8.69
N LEU A 838 -1.26 -38.20 7.83
CA LEU A 838 -1.64 -37.32 6.72
C LEU A 838 -1.20 -37.95 5.39
N ASP A 839 -2.17 -38.16 4.51
CA ASP A 839 -1.99 -38.47 3.09
C ASP A 839 -2.31 -37.18 2.31
N VAL A 840 -1.26 -36.57 1.75
CA VAL A 840 -1.29 -35.23 1.16
C VAL A 840 -1.12 -35.31 -0.34
N VAL A 841 -0.11 -36.04 -0.82
CA VAL A 841 0.24 -36.13 -2.24
C VAL A 841 -0.29 -37.43 -2.84
N PRO A 842 -1.21 -37.36 -3.83
CA PRO A 842 -1.73 -38.55 -4.49
C PRO A 842 -0.64 -39.42 -5.13
N GLU A 843 -0.88 -40.74 -5.15
CA GLU A 843 0.01 -41.75 -5.77
C GLU A 843 1.42 -41.84 -5.15
N GLN A 844 1.60 -41.33 -3.93
CA GLN A 844 2.82 -41.43 -3.13
C GLN A 844 2.49 -41.82 -1.67
N GLY A 845 3.51 -41.84 -0.80
CA GLY A 845 3.39 -42.15 0.62
C GLY A 845 3.65 -43.61 0.96
N ASN A 846 3.61 -43.90 2.26
CA ASN A 846 3.81 -45.23 2.82
C ASN A 846 2.48 -45.86 3.23
N TYR A 847 2.27 -47.13 2.87
CA TYR A 847 1.08 -47.91 3.23
C TYR A 847 1.29 -48.79 4.48
N PHE A 848 2.43 -48.65 5.14
CA PHE A 848 2.79 -49.36 6.37
C PHE A 848 3.91 -48.60 7.08
N ILE A 849 4.25 -48.99 8.31
CA ILE A 849 5.41 -48.44 9.04
C ILE A 849 6.45 -49.56 9.19
N GLU A 850 7.69 -49.30 8.77
CA GLU A 850 8.80 -50.23 8.93
C GLU A 850 8.99 -50.58 10.42
N GLY A 851 9.05 -51.88 10.72
CA GLY A 851 9.19 -52.36 12.10
C GLY A 851 7.88 -52.46 12.89
N LYS A 852 6.75 -51.95 12.37
CA LYS A 852 5.41 -52.13 12.95
C LYS A 852 4.54 -53.02 12.06
N ASN A 853 4.83 -54.31 12.05
CA ASN A 853 4.17 -55.30 11.17
C ASN A 853 2.68 -55.53 11.43
N ASN A 854 2.10 -54.91 12.47
CA ASN A 854 0.73 -55.16 12.92
C ASN A 854 -0.27 -54.09 12.43
N ILE A 855 0.16 -53.16 11.57
CA ILE A 855 -0.74 -52.18 10.96
C ILE A 855 -0.27 -51.78 9.55
N ASN A 856 -1.19 -51.87 8.60
CA ASN A 856 -1.08 -51.31 7.26
C ASN A 856 -2.14 -50.22 7.07
N PHE A 857 -2.01 -49.43 6.01
CA PHE A 857 -2.89 -48.33 5.67
C PHE A 857 -3.50 -48.54 4.29
N SER A 858 -4.74 -48.09 4.10
CA SER A 858 -5.36 -48.04 2.77
C SER A 858 -4.88 -46.85 1.94
N ASN A 859 -4.42 -45.78 2.62
CA ASN A 859 -3.88 -44.55 2.06
C ASN A 859 -2.35 -44.56 2.08
N GLY A 860 -1.73 -43.82 1.18
CA GLY A 860 -0.29 -43.59 1.18
C GLY A 860 0.06 -42.43 2.12
N VAL A 861 0.52 -42.73 3.33
CA VAL A 861 0.81 -41.71 4.34
C VAL A 861 2.12 -41.01 4.04
N ASP A 862 2.07 -39.70 3.83
CA ASP A 862 3.24 -38.84 3.61
C ASP A 862 3.81 -38.32 4.93
N PHE A 863 2.96 -37.99 5.91
CA PHE A 863 3.39 -37.45 7.20
C PHE A 863 2.75 -38.17 8.37
N MET A 864 3.50 -38.29 9.47
CA MET A 864 2.98 -38.72 10.77
C MET A 864 3.28 -37.68 11.84
N ILE A 865 2.28 -37.35 12.65
CA ILE A 865 2.40 -36.45 13.79
C ILE A 865 2.32 -37.29 15.06
N ASN A 866 3.44 -37.51 15.73
CA ASN A 866 3.54 -38.28 16.96
C ASN A 866 3.47 -37.34 18.17
N LEU A 867 2.52 -37.57 19.09
CA LEU A 867 2.42 -36.83 20.36
C LEU A 867 2.80 -37.69 21.58
N ASP A 868 3.67 -38.69 21.40
CA ASP A 868 4.31 -39.35 22.53
C ASP A 868 5.03 -38.31 23.41
N LYS A 869 4.83 -38.40 24.73
CA LYS A 869 5.32 -37.43 25.72
C LYS A 869 6.85 -37.28 25.76
N GLN A 870 7.59 -38.26 25.24
CA GLN A 870 9.05 -38.17 25.20
C GLN A 870 9.55 -37.30 24.04
N GLU A 871 8.92 -37.39 22.87
CA GLU A 871 9.45 -36.84 21.63
C GLU A 871 8.33 -36.43 20.63
N PRO A 872 7.51 -35.43 20.97
CA PRO A 872 6.43 -34.97 20.09
C PRO A 872 7.01 -34.33 18.83
N ARG A 873 6.63 -34.85 17.65
CA ARG A 873 7.20 -34.42 16.37
C ARG A 873 6.35 -34.79 15.15
N VAL A 874 6.59 -34.07 14.05
CA VAL A 874 6.19 -34.43 12.69
C VAL A 874 7.36 -35.13 11.99
N VAL A 875 7.07 -36.26 11.35
CA VAL A 875 7.99 -36.99 10.47
C VAL A 875 7.39 -37.14 9.08
N VAL A 876 8.24 -37.22 8.05
CA VAL A 876 7.86 -37.29 6.63
C VAL A 876 8.31 -38.62 6.03
N ASP A 877 7.61 -39.16 5.03
CA ASP A 877 8.08 -40.29 4.22
C ASP A 877 9.52 -40.04 3.75
N ASP A 878 10.43 -41.00 3.96
CA ASP A 878 11.84 -40.91 3.52
C ASP A 878 11.95 -40.55 2.03
N TYR A 879 10.99 -40.96 1.18
CA TYR A 879 10.95 -40.60 -0.24
C TYR A 879 10.49 -39.15 -0.50
N TYR A 880 9.75 -38.56 0.44
CA TYR A 880 9.19 -37.21 0.34
C TYR A 880 9.94 -36.17 1.21
N ASP A 881 11.07 -36.55 1.81
CA ASP A 881 11.98 -35.64 2.50
C ASP A 881 12.75 -34.72 1.53
N PHE A 882 12.27 -33.49 1.37
CA PHE A 882 12.87 -32.52 0.46
C PHE A 882 14.26 -32.07 0.89
N PHE A 883 14.54 -31.97 2.20
CA PHE A 883 15.87 -31.60 2.70
C PHE A 883 16.93 -32.63 2.26
N THR A 884 16.64 -33.92 2.47
CA THR A 884 17.54 -35.01 2.08
C THR A 884 17.73 -35.05 0.57
N TYR A 885 16.69 -34.79 -0.21
CA TYR A 885 16.79 -34.65 -1.66
C TYR A 885 17.71 -33.50 -2.07
N LEU A 886 17.42 -32.28 -1.61
CA LEU A 886 18.10 -31.07 -2.04
C LEU A 886 19.57 -31.07 -1.60
N TYR A 887 19.83 -31.23 -0.29
CA TYR A 887 21.19 -31.11 0.24
C TYR A 887 21.98 -32.42 0.15
N GLY A 888 21.31 -33.58 0.20
CA GLY A 888 21.96 -34.89 0.17
C GLY A 888 22.24 -35.41 -1.23
N HIS A 889 21.26 -35.33 -2.14
CA HIS A 889 21.35 -35.95 -3.47
C HIS A 889 21.67 -34.95 -4.59
N GLN A 890 21.03 -33.79 -4.59
CA GLN A 890 21.20 -32.80 -5.65
C GLN A 890 22.47 -31.97 -5.45
N LEU A 891 22.60 -31.31 -4.30
CA LEU A 891 23.75 -30.44 -4.00
C LEU A 891 24.94 -31.20 -3.41
N LYS A 892 24.72 -32.40 -2.84
CA LYS A 892 25.75 -33.27 -2.24
C LYS A 892 26.57 -32.58 -1.13
N LEU A 893 25.92 -31.71 -0.37
CA LEU A 893 26.49 -30.99 0.77
C LEU A 893 26.38 -31.80 2.08
N VAL A 894 25.42 -32.72 2.14
CA VAL A 894 25.25 -33.66 3.25
C VAL A 894 25.42 -35.07 2.71
N SER A 895 26.10 -35.95 3.45
CA SER A 895 26.13 -37.37 3.09
C SER A 895 24.83 -38.03 3.55
N PRO A 896 23.93 -38.44 2.65
CA PRO A 896 22.69 -39.09 3.07
C PRO A 896 23.01 -40.43 3.74
N LYS A 897 22.29 -40.76 4.83
CA LYS A 897 22.50 -42.00 5.59
C LYS A 897 22.22 -43.27 4.76
N GLN A 898 21.42 -43.15 3.71
CA GLN A 898 21.03 -44.23 2.80
C GLN A 898 21.28 -43.81 1.33
N GLY A 899 21.20 -44.78 0.41
CA GLY A 899 21.16 -44.49 -1.03
C GLY A 899 19.87 -43.74 -1.42
N LYS A 900 19.59 -43.61 -2.72
CA LYS A 900 18.33 -43.03 -3.20
C LYS A 900 17.14 -43.75 -2.53
N PRO A 901 16.21 -43.03 -1.87
CA PRO A 901 15.09 -43.66 -1.18
C PRO A 901 14.15 -44.35 -2.17
N ILE A 902 13.38 -45.31 -1.65
CA ILE A 902 12.46 -46.16 -2.39
C ILE A 902 11.03 -45.77 -1.99
N LYS A 903 10.13 -45.63 -2.97
CA LYS A 903 8.70 -45.38 -2.70
C LYS A 903 8.10 -46.49 -1.84
N ASN A 904 7.21 -46.13 -0.91
CA ASN A 904 6.51 -47.07 -0.05
C ASN A 904 7.48 -48.01 0.72
N SER A 905 8.54 -47.44 1.29
CA SER A 905 9.54 -48.18 2.08
C SER A 905 9.07 -48.48 3.51
N GLY A 906 8.04 -47.76 3.98
CA GLY A 906 7.57 -47.74 5.35
C GLY A 906 8.41 -46.88 6.30
N LYS A 907 9.45 -46.21 5.80
CA LYS A 907 10.36 -45.39 6.59
C LYS A 907 9.95 -43.92 6.59
N PHE A 908 10.15 -43.28 7.73
CA PHE A 908 9.91 -41.86 7.91
C PHE A 908 11.14 -41.19 8.52
N SER A 909 11.46 -39.99 8.04
CA SER A 909 12.58 -39.18 8.48
C SER A 909 12.13 -37.96 9.27
N SER A 910 13.03 -37.48 10.13
CA SER A 910 12.89 -36.18 10.79
C SER A 910 13.02 -35.06 9.77
N ILE A 911 12.12 -34.07 9.84
CA ILE A 911 12.14 -32.90 8.96
C ILE A 911 13.25 -31.94 9.41
N GLN A 912 14.21 -31.67 8.53
CA GLN A 912 15.36 -30.80 8.79
C GLN A 912 15.32 -29.54 7.92
N TYR A 913 15.81 -28.41 8.43
CA TYR A 913 16.17 -27.24 7.62
C TYR A 913 17.65 -26.88 7.81
N ALA A 914 18.26 -26.33 6.76
CA ALA A 914 19.65 -25.93 6.76
C ALA A 914 19.85 -24.67 7.62
N LEU A 915 20.98 -24.61 8.35
CA LEU A 915 21.42 -23.43 9.09
C LEU A 915 22.68 -22.83 8.50
N ASN A 916 23.66 -23.67 8.14
CA ASN A 916 24.89 -23.19 7.52
C ASN A 916 25.46 -24.23 6.57
N LYS A 917 26.13 -23.74 5.53
CA LYS A 917 27.02 -24.58 4.71
C LYS A 917 28.32 -24.86 5.49
N GLU A 918 29.21 -25.66 4.91
CA GLU A 918 30.55 -25.86 5.50
C GLU A 918 31.31 -24.53 5.54
N TYR A 919 31.89 -24.20 6.70
CA TYR A 919 32.71 -23.01 6.89
C TYR A 919 34.17 -23.37 7.15
N TYR A 920 35.07 -22.53 6.68
CA TYR A 920 36.46 -22.51 7.12
C TYR A 920 36.69 -21.27 7.97
N LEU A 921 36.94 -21.44 9.27
CA LEU A 921 37.26 -20.37 10.21
C LEU A 921 38.74 -20.00 10.07
N PRO A 922 39.09 -18.82 9.51
CA PRO A 922 40.47 -18.51 9.15
C PRO A 922 41.40 -18.41 10.37
N GLN A 923 41.00 -17.69 11.41
CA GLN A 923 41.81 -17.52 12.63
C GLN A 923 42.04 -18.84 13.38
N GLN A 924 41.04 -19.72 13.40
CA GLN A 924 41.10 -20.99 14.12
C GLN A 924 41.71 -22.12 13.27
N ASN A 925 41.92 -21.89 11.97
CA ASN A 925 42.32 -22.92 10.99
C ASN A 925 41.47 -24.20 11.13
N LYS A 926 40.15 -24.01 11.21
CA LYS A 926 39.19 -25.06 11.54
C LYS A 926 38.06 -25.08 10.51
N ILE A 927 37.69 -26.28 10.06
CA ILE A 927 36.50 -26.47 9.22
C ILE A 927 35.32 -26.82 10.12
N LEU A 928 34.26 -26.04 10.05
CA LEU A 928 32.95 -26.38 10.62
C LEU A 928 32.11 -27.08 9.57
N PRO A 929 31.52 -28.25 9.88
CA PRO A 929 30.70 -28.97 8.91
C PRO A 929 29.40 -28.23 8.63
N PHE A 930 28.71 -28.63 7.55
CA PHE A 930 27.32 -28.27 7.31
C PHE A 930 26.47 -28.47 8.57
N SER A 931 25.58 -27.52 8.87
CA SER A 931 24.69 -27.58 10.02
C SER A 931 23.22 -27.45 9.62
N SER A 932 22.37 -28.14 10.37
CA SER A 932 20.92 -28.16 10.22
C SER A 932 20.26 -28.38 11.57
N TYR A 933 18.97 -28.07 11.66
CA TYR A 933 18.16 -28.37 12.84
C TYR A 933 16.87 -29.11 12.46
N GLU A 934 16.33 -29.84 13.42
CA GLU A 934 15.05 -30.52 13.27
C GLU A 934 13.88 -29.54 13.50
N THR A 935 13.21 -29.12 12.42
CA THR A 935 12.02 -28.27 12.50
C THR A 935 10.76 -29.06 12.85
N GLY A 936 10.77 -30.39 12.65
CA GLY A 936 9.63 -31.26 12.94
C GLY A 936 9.26 -31.40 14.42
N LYS A 937 10.11 -30.98 15.36
CA LYS A 937 9.80 -31.05 16.80
C LYS A 937 8.62 -30.14 17.14
N LEU A 938 7.71 -30.63 17.99
CA LEU A 938 6.52 -29.90 18.41
C LEU A 938 6.65 -29.41 19.85
N LYS A 939 6.23 -28.17 20.11
CA LYS A 939 6.24 -27.56 21.44
C LYS A 939 4.86 -27.61 22.09
N GLU A 940 4.76 -28.09 23.33
CA GLU A 940 3.54 -27.95 24.12
C GLU A 940 3.47 -26.54 24.71
N GLY A 941 2.32 -25.89 24.64
CA GLY A 941 2.13 -24.56 25.24
C GLY A 941 0.78 -23.94 24.90
N ASN A 942 0.45 -22.84 25.57
CA ASN A 942 -0.79 -22.12 25.34
C ASN A 942 -0.65 -21.15 24.16
N GLY A 943 -1.42 -21.35 23.08
CA GLY A 943 -1.40 -20.50 21.89
C GLY A 943 -2.37 -19.33 21.90
N ASN A 944 -3.10 -19.09 23.00
CA ASN A 944 -4.02 -17.98 23.14
C ASN A 944 -3.26 -16.68 23.51
N PRO A 945 -3.23 -15.65 22.64
CA PRO A 945 -2.48 -14.41 22.87
C PRO A 945 -3.01 -13.56 24.03
N LEU A 946 -4.24 -13.83 24.51
CA LEU A 946 -4.83 -13.17 25.66
C LEU A 946 -4.48 -13.88 26.99
N SER A 947 -3.86 -15.07 26.92
CA SER A 947 -3.44 -15.79 28.11
C SER A 947 -2.16 -15.22 28.72
N LYS A 948 -2.01 -15.40 30.04
CA LYS A 948 -0.79 -15.00 30.78
C LYS A 948 0.40 -15.91 30.52
N ASP A 949 0.14 -17.15 30.13
CA ASP A 949 1.14 -18.17 29.78
C ASP A 949 1.24 -18.38 28.26
N TYR A 950 0.80 -17.39 27.47
CA TYR A 950 0.91 -17.41 26.01
C TYR A 950 2.34 -17.69 25.56
N ASP A 951 2.46 -18.62 24.63
CA ASP A 951 3.69 -18.99 23.95
C ASP A 951 3.43 -19.04 22.43
N SER A 952 3.92 -18.02 21.72
CA SER A 952 3.76 -17.93 20.27
C SER A 952 4.45 -19.06 19.50
N LEU A 953 5.33 -19.84 20.16
CA LEU A 953 5.98 -21.02 19.58
C LEU A 953 5.25 -22.34 19.87
N ALA A 954 4.16 -22.33 20.65
CA ALA A 954 3.39 -23.54 20.93
C ALA A 954 2.91 -24.19 19.62
N ASP A 955 2.93 -25.51 19.51
CA ASP A 955 2.37 -26.24 18.37
C ASP A 955 1.16 -27.08 18.78
N TYR A 956 1.08 -27.46 20.06
CA TYR A 956 -0.07 -28.19 20.59
C TYR A 956 -0.33 -27.88 22.07
N TYR A 957 -1.57 -28.15 22.49
CA TYR A 957 -2.01 -28.06 23.88
C TYR A 957 -2.83 -29.28 24.26
N ILE A 958 -2.66 -29.79 25.48
CA ILE A 958 -3.45 -30.90 26.03
C ILE A 958 -4.14 -30.43 27.31
N ASN A 959 -5.47 -30.47 27.34
CA ASN A 959 -6.23 -30.08 28.54
C ASN A 959 -6.51 -31.27 29.47
N GLU A 960 -6.94 -30.98 30.70
CA GLU A 960 -7.23 -32.01 31.72
C GLU A 960 -8.49 -32.84 31.43
N ASP A 961 -9.36 -32.37 30.52
CA ASP A 961 -10.62 -33.01 30.17
C ASP A 961 -10.52 -34.02 29.02
N GLY A 962 -9.30 -34.25 28.52
CA GLY A 962 -9.05 -35.21 27.45
C GLY A 962 -9.25 -34.60 26.06
N MET A 963 -8.69 -33.42 25.83
CA MET A 963 -8.67 -32.76 24.53
C MET A 963 -7.24 -32.40 24.15
N ILE A 964 -6.94 -32.57 22.86
CA ILE A 964 -5.68 -32.16 22.25
C ILE A 964 -6.01 -31.22 21.11
N GLU A 965 -5.33 -30.09 21.05
CA GLU A 965 -5.37 -29.18 19.91
C GLU A 965 -3.97 -29.03 19.34
N LEU A 966 -3.86 -29.08 18.01
CA LEU A 966 -2.63 -28.91 17.25
C LEU A 966 -2.80 -27.78 16.25
N ARG A 967 -1.74 -27.01 16.03
CA ARG A 967 -1.57 -26.10 14.89
C ARG A 967 -0.29 -26.47 14.15
N ILE A 968 -0.39 -26.75 12.86
CA ILE A 968 0.71 -27.23 12.02
C ILE A 968 0.98 -26.20 10.93
N PRO A 969 2.20 -25.61 10.87
CA PRO A 969 2.56 -24.69 9.79
C PRO A 969 2.41 -25.35 8.42
N TRP A 970 1.82 -24.66 7.45
CA TRP A 970 1.64 -25.19 6.10
C TRP A 970 2.96 -25.66 5.45
N LEU A 971 4.05 -24.89 5.60
CA LEU A 971 5.37 -25.27 5.06
C LEU A 971 5.94 -26.55 5.72
N LEU A 972 5.54 -26.86 6.97
CA LEU A 972 6.03 -28.06 7.68
C LEU A 972 5.52 -29.35 7.02
N ILE A 973 4.37 -29.29 6.36
CA ILE A 973 3.80 -30.37 5.55
C ILE A 973 4.01 -30.13 4.04
N GLN A 974 5.07 -29.39 3.69
CA GLN A 974 5.53 -29.13 2.32
C GLN A 974 4.48 -28.48 1.40
N ALA A 975 3.59 -27.65 1.94
CA ALA A 975 2.76 -26.75 1.14
C ALA A 975 3.63 -25.65 0.54
N LYS A 976 3.56 -25.47 -0.78
CA LYS A 976 4.18 -24.34 -1.49
C LYS A 976 3.28 -23.10 -1.48
N ASP A 977 1.98 -23.33 -1.61
CA ASP A 977 0.93 -22.33 -1.51
C ASP A 977 -0.40 -22.99 -1.06
N PRO A 978 -0.74 -22.91 0.25
CA PRO A 978 -1.99 -23.48 0.75
C PRO A 978 -3.23 -22.77 0.18
N SER A 979 -3.10 -21.52 -0.28
CA SER A 979 -4.21 -20.76 -0.87
C SER A 979 -4.71 -21.33 -2.19
N GLN A 980 -3.81 -21.99 -2.93
CA GLN A 980 -4.11 -22.66 -4.20
C GLN A 980 -4.13 -24.18 -4.07
N LYS A 981 -3.88 -24.71 -2.87
CA LYS A 981 -3.67 -26.13 -2.55
C LYS A 981 -2.48 -26.73 -3.30
N GLU A 982 -1.42 -25.95 -3.40
CA GLU A 982 -0.17 -26.33 -4.04
C GLU A 982 0.80 -26.92 -3.00
N PHE A 983 1.23 -28.15 -3.23
CA PHE A 983 2.24 -28.86 -2.43
C PHE A 983 3.42 -29.24 -3.31
N MET A 984 4.56 -29.56 -2.70
CA MET A 984 5.69 -30.14 -3.43
C MET A 984 5.26 -31.44 -4.13
N GLY A 985 5.64 -31.61 -5.40
CA GLY A 985 5.37 -32.87 -6.11
C GLY A 985 6.46 -33.93 -5.91
N ASP A 986 6.44 -34.96 -6.76
CA ASP A 986 7.48 -36.01 -6.80
C ASP A 986 8.81 -35.44 -7.38
N PHE A 987 9.61 -34.81 -6.51
CA PHE A 987 10.87 -34.16 -6.89
C PHE A 987 11.97 -35.16 -7.29
N TYR A 988 11.88 -36.43 -6.87
CA TYR A 988 12.80 -37.48 -7.32
C TYR A 988 12.62 -37.88 -8.77
N SER A 989 11.44 -37.67 -9.35
CA SER A 989 11.15 -37.92 -10.76
C SER A 989 11.11 -36.66 -11.62
N LYS A 990 10.65 -35.52 -11.07
CA LYS A 990 10.38 -34.29 -11.83
C LYS A 990 11.30 -33.10 -11.49
N GLY A 991 12.10 -33.17 -10.43
CA GLY A 991 13.00 -32.10 -9.98
C GLY A 991 12.40 -31.13 -8.95
N VAL A 992 13.21 -30.23 -8.40
CA VAL A 992 12.85 -29.31 -7.29
C VAL A 992 11.61 -28.46 -7.55
N ALA A 993 11.46 -27.94 -8.77
CA ALA A 993 10.38 -27.01 -9.08
C ALA A 993 9.00 -27.67 -9.19
N THR A 994 8.90 -28.99 -9.06
CA THR A 994 7.63 -29.70 -9.25
C THR A 994 6.59 -29.34 -8.20
N SER A 995 5.35 -29.22 -8.64
CA SER A 995 4.19 -28.98 -7.79
C SER A 995 3.12 -30.03 -8.04
N THR A 996 2.34 -30.31 -7.00
CA THR A 996 1.11 -31.07 -7.05
C THR A 996 -0.01 -30.21 -6.49
N PHE A 997 -1.10 -30.07 -7.24
CA PHE A 997 -2.32 -29.42 -6.78
C PHE A 997 -3.28 -30.49 -6.30
N ILE A 998 -3.75 -30.35 -5.07
CA ILE A 998 -4.61 -31.35 -4.42
C ILE A 998 -6.03 -30.79 -4.24
N ASP A 999 -7.00 -31.69 -4.22
CA ASP A 999 -8.39 -31.32 -3.92
C ASP A 999 -8.64 -31.39 -2.40
N GLN A 1000 -8.00 -32.33 -1.68
CA GLN A 1000 -8.17 -32.61 -0.26
C GLN A 1000 -6.88 -33.16 0.38
N ILE A 1001 -6.83 -33.14 1.72
CA ILE A 1001 -5.88 -33.93 2.54
C ILE A 1001 -6.67 -35.05 3.22
N ASN A 1002 -6.15 -36.26 3.18
CA ASN A 1002 -6.70 -37.40 3.90
C ASN A 1002 -6.09 -37.52 5.29
N ILE A 1003 -6.94 -37.59 6.32
CA ILE A 1003 -6.49 -37.53 7.72
C ILE A 1003 -7.00 -38.75 8.48
N GLY A 1004 -6.10 -39.39 9.23
CA GLY A 1004 -6.41 -40.46 10.17
C GLY A 1004 -5.70 -40.27 11.51
N ALA A 1005 -6.06 -41.08 12.49
CA ALA A 1005 -5.43 -41.11 13.81
C ALA A 1005 -5.32 -42.53 14.36
N LEU A 1006 -4.24 -42.81 15.08
CA LEU A 1006 -3.99 -44.04 15.81
C LEU A 1006 -3.78 -43.70 17.28
N TYR A 1007 -4.33 -44.48 18.20
CA TYR A 1007 -4.11 -44.28 19.63
C TYR A 1007 -3.37 -45.47 20.23
N PHE A 1008 -2.21 -45.20 20.83
CA PHE A 1008 -1.37 -46.21 21.48
C PHE A 1008 -1.47 -46.10 23.00
N ASP A 1009 -1.52 -47.23 23.69
CA ASP A 1009 -1.40 -47.26 25.15
C ASP A 1009 0.04 -47.01 25.62
N GLY A 1010 0.24 -46.85 26.93
CA GLY A 1010 1.57 -46.64 27.52
C GLY A 1010 2.59 -47.79 27.33
N ASN A 1011 2.19 -48.94 26.77
CA ASN A 1011 3.10 -50.03 26.38
C ASN A 1011 3.39 -50.04 24.86
N GLY A 1012 2.90 -49.05 24.12
CA GLY A 1012 3.07 -48.95 22.67
C GLY A 1012 2.17 -49.89 21.88
N LYS A 1013 1.08 -50.39 22.47
CA LYS A 1013 0.08 -51.21 21.76
C LYS A 1013 -1.03 -50.32 21.20
N LEU A 1014 -1.39 -50.54 19.93
CA LEU A 1014 -2.55 -49.89 19.32
C LEU A 1014 -3.84 -50.35 20.03
N VAL A 1015 -4.61 -49.39 20.54
CA VAL A 1015 -5.86 -49.64 21.28
C VAL A 1015 -7.09 -48.98 20.66
N ASP A 1016 -6.90 -47.98 19.80
CA ASP A 1016 -8.00 -47.33 19.07
C ASP A 1016 -7.51 -46.69 17.77
N SER A 1017 -8.41 -46.42 16.82
CA SER A 1017 -8.07 -45.80 15.54
C SER A 1017 -9.23 -45.06 14.87
N PHE A 1018 -8.91 -44.00 14.14
CA PHE A 1018 -9.78 -43.34 13.17
C PHE A 1018 -9.13 -43.38 11.77
N PRO A 1019 -9.75 -43.99 10.76
CA PRO A 1019 -10.94 -44.85 10.85
C PRO A 1019 -10.65 -46.19 11.56
N SER A 1020 -11.62 -47.11 11.63
CA SER A 1020 -11.40 -48.43 12.25
C SER A 1020 -10.39 -49.30 11.49
N VAL A 1021 -9.55 -50.06 12.21
CA VAL A 1021 -8.73 -51.12 11.61
C VAL A 1021 -9.56 -52.39 11.35
N LYS A 1022 -9.41 -53.00 10.17
CA LYS A 1022 -9.98 -54.30 9.78
C LYS A 1022 -8.89 -55.17 9.18
N ASP A 1023 -8.74 -56.41 9.66
CA ASP A 1023 -7.72 -57.35 9.20
C ASP A 1023 -6.29 -56.76 9.16
N ASP A 1024 -5.91 -56.06 10.24
CA ASP A 1024 -4.63 -55.32 10.38
C ASP A 1024 -4.40 -54.20 9.34
N VAL A 1025 -5.48 -53.72 8.70
CA VAL A 1025 -5.46 -52.59 7.76
C VAL A 1025 -6.35 -51.45 8.28
N LEU A 1026 -5.78 -50.26 8.46
CA LEU A 1026 -6.53 -49.03 8.64
C LEU A 1026 -7.30 -48.74 7.35
N THR A 1027 -8.63 -48.67 7.44
CA THR A 1027 -9.47 -48.41 6.27
C THR A 1027 -9.22 -47.02 5.70
N GLU A 1028 -9.85 -46.70 4.58
CA GLU A 1028 -9.73 -45.41 3.90
C GLU A 1028 -9.99 -44.22 4.84
N MET A 1029 -9.00 -43.32 4.91
CA MET A 1029 -9.05 -42.09 5.68
C MET A 1029 -10.08 -41.12 5.09
N LYS A 1030 -10.57 -40.19 5.91
CA LYS A 1030 -11.55 -39.20 5.48
C LYS A 1030 -10.85 -37.96 4.98
N GLU A 1031 -11.51 -37.34 4.01
CA GLU A 1031 -11.06 -36.16 3.29
C GLU A 1031 -11.36 -34.89 4.10
N TYR A 1032 -10.36 -34.02 4.20
CA TYR A 1032 -10.50 -32.64 4.62
C TYR A 1032 -10.19 -31.71 3.45
N ASN A 1033 -11.11 -30.78 3.18
CA ASN A 1033 -11.06 -29.87 2.04
C ASN A 1033 -11.36 -28.44 2.50
N TRP A 1034 -10.78 -27.45 1.82
CA TRP A 1034 -11.03 -26.04 2.00
C TRP A 1034 -11.20 -25.29 0.67
N GLU A 1035 -11.77 -24.09 0.72
CA GLU A 1035 -11.90 -23.24 -0.46
C GLU A 1035 -10.57 -22.55 -0.79
N LYS A 1036 -10.24 -22.43 -2.08
CA LYS A 1036 -9.08 -21.64 -2.51
C LYS A 1036 -9.30 -20.17 -2.20
N TRP A 1037 -8.23 -19.42 -1.96
CA TRP A 1037 -8.30 -17.97 -1.78
C TRP A 1037 -7.27 -17.22 -2.62
N ASN A 1038 -7.68 -16.04 -3.10
CA ASN A 1038 -6.78 -15.10 -3.78
C ASN A 1038 -6.45 -13.89 -2.92
N PHE A 1039 -7.24 -13.61 -1.88
CA PHE A 1039 -6.94 -12.61 -0.88
C PHE A 1039 -7.07 -13.26 0.50
N PRO A 1040 -6.02 -13.18 1.33
CA PRO A 1040 -6.07 -13.74 2.68
C PRO A 1040 -7.05 -12.96 3.56
N LYS A 1041 -7.66 -13.63 4.52
CA LYS A 1041 -8.22 -12.94 5.68
C LYS A 1041 -7.11 -12.77 6.70
N TYR A 1042 -7.11 -11.65 7.40
CA TYR A 1042 -6.13 -11.34 8.43
C TYR A 1042 -6.71 -10.39 9.45
N GLU A 1043 -6.15 -10.37 10.64
CA GLU A 1043 -6.47 -9.41 11.69
C GLU A 1043 -5.18 -8.82 12.24
N GLU A 1044 -5.17 -7.51 12.45
CA GLU A 1044 -4.01 -6.83 13.03
C GLU A 1044 -3.97 -7.01 14.54
N ARG A 1045 -2.79 -7.35 15.06
CA ARG A 1045 -2.57 -7.53 16.50
C ARG A 1045 -1.18 -7.04 16.90
N LEU A 1046 -1.11 -6.28 17.99
CA LEU A 1046 0.16 -5.94 18.63
C LEU A 1046 0.72 -7.16 19.37
N LYS A 1047 1.98 -7.51 19.09
CA LYS A 1047 2.67 -8.64 19.73
C LYS A 1047 3.03 -8.36 21.18
N GLN A 1048 3.38 -9.39 21.95
CA GLN A 1048 3.93 -9.18 23.30
C GLN A 1048 5.18 -8.27 23.29
N SER A 1049 6.01 -8.38 22.25
CA SER A 1049 7.19 -7.54 22.04
C SER A 1049 6.86 -6.04 22.00
N TYR A 1050 5.71 -5.64 21.42
CA TYR A 1050 5.28 -4.24 21.39
C TYR A 1050 5.17 -3.65 22.82
N TYR A 1051 4.57 -4.39 23.74
CA TYR A 1051 4.35 -3.89 25.11
C TYR A 1051 5.66 -3.81 25.91
N ILE A 1052 6.59 -4.73 25.66
CA ILE A 1052 7.94 -4.70 26.25
C ILE A 1052 8.72 -3.49 25.72
N VAL A 1053 8.70 -3.27 24.40
CA VAL A 1053 9.36 -2.11 23.76
C VAL A 1053 8.71 -0.79 24.20
N LYS A 1054 7.39 -0.76 24.42
CA LYS A 1054 6.67 0.40 24.97
C LYS A 1054 7.18 0.80 26.35
N GLU A 1055 7.41 -0.19 27.23
CA GLU A 1055 7.98 0.03 28.56
C GLU A 1055 9.43 0.53 28.44
N LEU A 1056 10.27 -0.16 27.67
CA LEU A 1056 11.64 0.24 27.36
C LEU A 1056 11.73 1.69 26.86
N PHE A 1057 10.95 2.06 25.85
CA PHE A 1057 10.97 3.40 25.28
C PHE A 1057 10.39 4.46 26.23
N SER A 1058 9.70 4.09 27.31
CA SER A 1058 9.24 5.05 28.32
C SER A 1058 10.34 5.45 29.30
N ASP A 1059 11.41 4.65 29.42
CA ASP A 1059 12.55 4.89 30.32
C ASP A 1059 13.60 5.86 29.74
N TYR A 1060 13.56 6.08 28.42
CA TYR A 1060 14.48 6.94 27.66
C TYR A 1060 13.73 8.11 27.00
#